data_AF-A0A535Z3R3-F1
#
_entry.id   AF-A0A535Z3R3-F1
#
_cell.length_a   1.000
_cell.length_b   1.000
_cell.length_c   1.000
_cell.angle_alpha   90.00
_cell.angle_beta   90.00
_cell.angle_gamma   90.00
#
_symmetry.space_group_name_H-M   'P 1'
#
loop_
_entity.id
_entity.type
_entity.pdbx_description
1 polymer ?
#
loop_
_entity_poly.entity_id
_entity_poly.type
_entity_poly.pdbx_seq_one_letter_code
_entity_poly.pdbx_strand_id
1 'polypeptide(L)'
;MVIRRCVVAGIATVLGIAGTQLAPVTTHAAGIPAYDHVFVIVMENHSYGQIIGSPSAPYINSLLSSGSLATNYYGVSHPSLPNYLALAGGSTYGITSDCTTCWVAANNLGDTLEAAGRTWKTYQEAMPSACFVGDSYPYAQKHDPFIYFNDIRTNAARCQSHVVPYSRLATDLASTSTTPNYAFITPDMCHDMHDCAVGTGDAWLQQQVPVILGSPAFASQHSLLAITWDEDDSSSANRVATIFLGSSSNVASSSSTSYTHYSLLHTFESALGASTLTGNDAGAATMQDMFRTVSATPCANMTVSVSPPSPQQPGTTVTLMPSVTGCSNPLYEFWVLPPSGGAWQLLVPYASTKGFTWNNAGLAPGSYRISLWARDASSTGTSGTAPNTYDTFSAFTYTLGSGSGSGPCTGMSATSAPAAAAGPGTQVTVTGVATGCTNPVYEFWLESSSGAWSLVQPYSPNNTLVWKTSGASPGSYRFSVWARDATSSGGSGTPPYTYDTFSAFNYTLTAASCSAISAPVSPSAGANVATTVTITASATGCPNALYALYRLPPNGTWSLVKAYSSNPAFSWDTTGAAAGMYRFSVWTRDASSAASYDAFSAYNYTLASVPCTSMSSSASPATTTSAGTSVTVTVNAGGCPIAQYEFWLLLPNGMWTLARGYSASASLTWDTTGMAPGSYRFSVWARDASSAGTGGTAPYTYDAFSAFQYTLS
;
A
#
# COMPACT_ATOMS: atom_id res chain seq x y z
N MET A 1 51.52 16.86 76.49
CA MET A 1 50.09 17.22 76.60
C MET A 1 49.54 17.29 75.19
N VAL A 2 48.72 16.30 74.81
CA VAL A 2 48.38 15.95 73.43
C VAL A 2 47.28 16.87 72.89
N ILE A 3 47.56 17.56 71.78
CA ILE A 3 46.58 18.35 71.03
C ILE A 3 45.71 17.38 70.23
N ARG A 4 44.47 17.19 70.67
CA ARG A 4 43.44 16.40 69.97
C ARG A 4 42.96 17.17 68.75
N ARG A 5 43.26 16.65 67.56
CA ARG A 5 42.70 17.11 66.27
C ARG A 5 41.28 16.58 66.12
N CYS A 6 40.32 17.48 65.93
CA CYS A 6 38.97 17.16 65.48
C CYS A 6 39.03 16.61 64.05
N VAL A 7 38.53 15.38 63.87
CA VAL A 7 38.21 14.80 62.56
C VAL A 7 36.70 15.01 62.37
N VAL A 8 36.34 15.82 61.36
CA VAL A 8 34.96 15.93 60.89
C VAL A 8 34.70 14.73 59.98
N ALA A 9 33.80 13.85 60.39
CA ALA A 9 33.31 12.74 59.59
C ALA A 9 32.35 13.26 58.51
N GLY A 10 32.77 13.22 57.25
CA GLY A 10 31.89 13.43 56.10
C GLY A 10 31.09 12.15 55.84
N ILE A 11 29.77 12.23 56.03
CA ILE A 11 28.82 11.19 55.63
C ILE A 11 28.80 11.16 54.09
N ALA A 12 29.34 10.10 53.50
CA ALA A 12 29.16 9.80 52.08
C ALA A 12 27.82 9.07 51.91
N THR A 13 26.80 9.80 51.47
CA THR A 13 25.54 9.21 51.03
C THR A 13 25.79 8.45 49.72
N VAL A 14 25.93 7.13 49.81
CA VAL A 14 25.93 6.26 48.63
C VAL A 14 24.50 6.21 48.11
N LEU A 15 24.17 7.05 47.12
CA LEU A 15 23.01 6.79 46.26
C LEU A 15 23.34 5.53 45.46
N GLY A 16 22.80 4.39 45.89
CA GLY A 16 22.76 3.18 45.09
C GLY A 16 21.94 3.48 43.84
N ILE A 17 22.61 3.67 42.70
CA ILE A 17 21.97 3.69 41.39
C ILE A 17 21.49 2.25 41.18
N ALA A 18 20.19 2.02 41.40
CA ALA A 18 19.54 0.82 40.93
C ALA A 18 19.70 0.79 39.41
N GLY A 19 20.62 -0.05 38.91
CA GLY A 19 20.71 -0.34 37.50
C GLY A 19 19.38 -0.95 37.09
N THR A 20 18.59 -0.22 36.32
CA THR A 20 17.49 -0.79 35.55
C THR A 20 18.10 -1.85 34.64
N GLN A 21 18.04 -3.12 35.06
CA GLN A 21 18.22 -4.24 34.14
C GLN A 21 17.18 -4.06 33.04
N LEU A 22 17.64 -3.80 31.82
CA LEU A 22 16.80 -3.92 30.64
C LEU A 22 16.27 -5.35 30.61
N ALA A 23 14.96 -5.51 30.52
CA ALA A 23 14.32 -6.81 30.36
C ALA A 23 14.95 -7.52 29.14
N PRO A 24 15.22 -8.84 29.22
CA PRO A 24 15.69 -9.59 28.07
C PRO A 24 14.68 -9.45 26.93
N VAL A 25 15.14 -9.01 25.76
CA VAL A 25 14.32 -9.00 24.54
C VAL A 25 14.07 -10.46 24.17
N THR A 26 12.85 -10.93 24.37
CA THR A 26 12.38 -12.22 23.89
C THR A 26 12.41 -12.22 22.37
N THR A 27 13.27 -13.06 21.80
CA THR A 27 13.35 -13.26 20.35
C THR A 27 12.13 -14.03 19.86
N HIS A 28 11.41 -13.50 18.86
CA HIS A 28 10.33 -14.25 18.20
C HIS A 28 10.82 -15.62 17.74
N ALA A 29 10.02 -16.67 17.97
CA ALA A 29 10.32 -17.99 17.42
C ALA A 29 10.45 -17.91 15.89
N ALA A 30 11.53 -18.49 15.35
CA ALA A 30 11.83 -18.42 13.93
C ALA A 30 10.66 -18.96 13.09
N GLY A 31 10.18 -18.16 12.13
CA GLY A 31 9.08 -18.55 11.24
C GLY A 31 7.68 -18.12 11.70
N ILE A 32 7.52 -17.56 12.90
CA ILE A 32 6.26 -16.91 13.32
C ILE A 32 6.32 -15.41 12.95
N PRO A 33 5.39 -14.91 12.11
CA PRO A 33 5.31 -13.48 11.85
C PRO A 33 4.99 -12.69 13.13
N ALA A 34 5.57 -11.51 13.27
CA ALA A 34 5.15 -10.57 14.30
C ALA A 34 3.78 -9.98 13.96
N TYR A 35 2.87 -9.97 14.94
CA TYR A 35 1.53 -9.43 14.82
C TYR A 35 1.33 -8.22 15.73
N ASP A 36 0.54 -7.26 15.26
CA ASP A 36 0.04 -6.16 16.07
C ASP A 36 -1.14 -6.62 16.93
N HIS A 37 -2.01 -7.48 16.36
CA HIS A 37 -3.22 -7.97 17.02
C HIS A 37 -3.44 -9.47 16.79
N VAL A 38 -3.78 -10.20 17.85
CA VAL A 38 -4.18 -11.61 17.81
C VAL A 38 -5.55 -11.75 18.46
N PHE A 39 -6.47 -12.38 17.74
CA PHE A 39 -7.81 -12.72 18.18
C PHE A 39 -7.92 -14.24 18.29
N VAL A 40 -8.55 -14.74 19.34
CA VAL A 40 -8.93 -16.15 19.45
C VAL A 40 -10.40 -16.25 19.80
N ILE A 41 -11.14 -17.04 19.03
CA ILE A 41 -12.50 -17.46 19.36
C ILE A 41 -12.42 -18.93 19.74
N VAL A 42 -12.89 -19.26 20.94
CA VAL A 42 -12.98 -20.65 21.42
C VAL A 42 -14.43 -21.10 21.40
N MET A 43 -14.70 -22.20 20.73
CA MET A 43 -15.99 -22.87 20.58
C MET A 43 -15.98 -24.21 21.36
N GLU A 44 -17.12 -24.87 21.49
CA GLU A 44 -17.34 -26.10 22.28
C GLU A 44 -18.22 -27.09 21.48
N ASN A 45 -18.60 -28.25 22.02
CA ASN A 45 -17.66 -29.38 22.12
C ASN A 45 -17.89 -30.27 20.92
N HIS A 46 -17.02 -30.17 19.93
CA HIS A 46 -17.21 -30.87 18.66
C HIS A 46 -15.87 -31.42 18.14
N SER A 47 -15.90 -32.71 17.82
CA SER A 47 -14.81 -33.37 17.10
C SER A 47 -14.55 -32.69 15.76
N TYR A 48 -13.31 -32.78 15.29
CA TYR A 48 -12.88 -32.25 13.99
C TYR A 48 -13.85 -32.63 12.84
N GLY A 49 -14.36 -33.86 12.82
CA GLY A 49 -15.24 -34.36 11.76
C GLY A 49 -16.69 -33.86 11.83
N GLN A 50 -17.13 -33.36 12.99
CA GLN A 50 -18.46 -32.72 13.11
C GLN A 50 -18.48 -31.30 12.55
N ILE A 51 -17.31 -30.67 12.41
CA ILE A 51 -17.13 -29.32 11.89
C ILE A 51 -16.61 -29.36 10.44
N ILE A 52 -15.44 -29.96 10.21
CA ILE A 52 -14.77 -29.91 8.91
C ILE A 52 -15.44 -30.88 7.93
N GLY A 53 -15.90 -30.36 6.80
CA GLY A 53 -16.69 -31.07 5.78
C GLY A 53 -18.16 -31.22 6.13
N SER A 54 -18.62 -30.69 7.26
CA SER A 54 -20.01 -30.81 7.72
C SER A 54 -20.95 -29.85 6.98
N PRO A 55 -22.11 -30.33 6.49
CA PRO A 55 -23.12 -29.46 5.87
C PRO A 55 -23.80 -28.53 6.88
N SER A 56 -23.66 -28.80 8.17
CA SER A 56 -24.17 -27.95 9.26
C SER A 56 -23.23 -26.80 9.61
N ALA A 57 -22.03 -26.75 9.05
CA ALA A 57 -21.03 -25.71 9.27
C ALA A 57 -20.58 -25.02 7.96
N PRO A 58 -21.50 -24.54 7.10
CA PRO A 58 -21.15 -24.02 5.78
C PRO A 58 -20.27 -22.76 5.85
N TYR A 59 -20.48 -21.87 6.82
CA TYR A 59 -19.65 -20.68 6.95
C TYR A 59 -18.24 -21.03 7.38
N ILE A 60 -18.08 -21.83 8.44
CA ILE A 60 -16.77 -22.28 8.92
C ILE A 60 -15.97 -22.96 7.80
N ASN A 61 -16.60 -23.84 7.03
CA ASN A 61 -15.93 -24.51 5.90
C ASN A 61 -15.60 -23.55 4.76
N SER A 62 -16.35 -22.46 4.58
CA SER A 62 -16.01 -21.43 3.58
C SER A 62 -14.72 -20.68 3.91
N LEU A 63 -14.40 -20.54 5.20
CA LEU A 63 -13.18 -19.87 5.69
C LEU A 63 -11.90 -20.61 5.25
N LEU A 64 -11.99 -21.92 4.98
CA LEU A 64 -10.85 -22.74 4.54
C LEU A 64 -10.27 -22.31 3.19
N SER A 65 -11.04 -21.58 2.37
CA SER A 65 -10.57 -21.04 1.09
C SER A 65 -9.55 -19.91 1.23
N SER A 66 -9.57 -19.20 2.36
CA SER A 66 -8.71 -18.04 2.65
C SER A 66 -7.91 -18.18 3.94
N GLY A 67 -8.15 -19.24 4.71
CA GLY A 67 -7.46 -19.55 5.97
C GLY A 67 -6.50 -20.73 5.90
N SER A 68 -5.86 -21.01 7.04
CA SER A 68 -5.02 -22.18 7.27
C SER A 68 -5.69 -23.12 8.24
N LEU A 69 -5.80 -24.41 7.91
CA LEU A 69 -6.39 -25.44 8.76
C LEU A 69 -5.32 -26.31 9.41
N ALA A 70 -5.31 -26.37 10.75
CA ALA A 70 -4.57 -27.40 11.47
C ALA A 70 -5.38 -28.70 11.41
N THR A 71 -4.95 -29.63 10.57
CA THR A 71 -5.68 -30.90 10.39
C THR A 71 -5.43 -31.88 11.53
N ASN A 72 -4.39 -31.69 12.35
CA ASN A 72 -3.97 -32.61 13.41
C ASN A 72 -3.81 -31.88 14.76
N TYR A 73 -4.89 -31.27 15.24
CA TYR A 73 -4.91 -30.47 16.47
C TYR A 73 -5.76 -31.12 17.56
N TYR A 74 -5.31 -31.06 18.81
CA TYR A 74 -5.93 -31.74 19.95
C TYR A 74 -6.15 -30.82 21.16
N GLY A 75 -7.28 -30.97 21.84
CA GLY A 75 -7.47 -30.48 23.21
C GLY A 75 -6.50 -31.17 24.18
N VAL A 76 -6.24 -30.57 25.34
CA VAL A 76 -5.26 -31.07 26.31
C VAL A 76 -5.88 -31.88 27.45
N SER A 77 -7.19 -31.75 27.66
CA SER A 77 -7.91 -32.46 28.70
C SER A 77 -9.40 -32.60 28.42
N HIS A 78 -10.09 -33.26 29.34
CA HIS A 78 -11.52 -33.14 29.57
C HIS A 78 -11.77 -32.93 31.07
N PRO A 79 -12.76 -32.11 31.49
CA PRO A 79 -13.72 -31.32 30.68
C PRO A 79 -13.15 -29.95 30.22
N SER A 80 -14.02 -29.03 29.79
CA SER A 80 -13.69 -27.72 29.23
C SER A 80 -12.69 -26.88 30.02
N LEU A 81 -12.93 -26.58 31.30
CA LEU A 81 -12.14 -25.59 32.06
C LEU A 81 -10.60 -25.82 32.00
N PRO A 82 -10.09 -27.04 32.22
CA PRO A 82 -8.67 -27.35 32.00
C PRO A 82 -8.09 -26.86 30.65
N ASN A 83 -8.86 -26.94 29.56
CA ASN A 83 -8.43 -26.49 28.23
C ASN A 83 -8.31 -24.95 28.16
N TYR A 84 -9.27 -24.21 28.72
CA TYR A 84 -9.19 -22.75 28.81
C TYR A 84 -8.02 -22.28 29.69
N LEU A 85 -7.76 -22.96 30.81
CA LEU A 85 -6.59 -22.68 31.65
C LEU A 85 -5.28 -22.96 30.92
N ALA A 86 -5.23 -24.01 30.09
CA ALA A 86 -4.07 -24.27 29.24
C ALA A 86 -3.84 -23.15 28.21
N LEU A 87 -4.91 -22.60 27.61
CA LEU A 87 -4.83 -21.49 26.66
C LEU A 87 -4.44 -20.14 27.30
N ALA A 88 -4.82 -19.91 28.57
CA ALA A 88 -4.52 -18.64 29.26
C ALA A 88 -3.28 -18.68 30.16
N GLY A 89 -2.89 -19.86 30.63
CA GLY A 89 -1.88 -20.05 31.67
C GLY A 89 -0.75 -21.03 31.32
N GLY A 90 -0.84 -21.73 30.20
CA GLY A 90 0.14 -22.77 29.84
C GLY A 90 0.06 -24.01 30.74
N SER A 91 -0.98 -24.16 31.56
CA SER A 91 -1.14 -25.34 32.42
C SER A 91 -2.60 -25.54 32.82
N THR A 92 -2.98 -26.79 33.07
CA THR A 92 -4.25 -27.10 33.75
C THR A 92 -4.16 -26.85 35.25
N TYR A 93 -2.95 -26.62 35.78
CA TYR A 93 -2.65 -26.47 37.22
C TYR A 93 -3.15 -27.63 38.09
N GLY A 94 -3.30 -28.82 37.49
CA GLY A 94 -3.85 -29.99 38.17
C GLY A 94 -5.36 -29.94 38.39
N ILE A 95 -6.06 -28.96 37.83
CA ILE A 95 -7.52 -28.91 37.77
C ILE A 95 -7.96 -29.90 36.70
N THR A 96 -8.89 -30.79 37.06
CA THR A 96 -9.37 -31.90 36.22
C THR A 96 -10.90 -31.93 36.10
N SER A 97 -11.58 -30.85 36.46
CA SER A 97 -13.03 -30.73 36.47
C SER A 97 -13.45 -29.27 36.29
N ASP A 98 -14.65 -29.05 35.77
CA ASP A 98 -15.28 -27.72 35.76
C ASP A 98 -15.63 -27.29 37.18
N CYS A 99 -15.29 -26.05 37.52
CA CYS A 99 -15.53 -25.46 38.83
C CYS A 99 -15.58 -23.95 38.71
N THR A 100 -16.29 -23.27 39.62
CA THR A 100 -16.32 -21.79 39.69
C THR A 100 -15.40 -21.23 40.76
N THR A 101 -14.77 -22.10 41.57
CA THR A 101 -14.01 -21.72 42.78
C THR A 101 -12.55 -22.20 42.80
N CYS A 102 -12.08 -22.79 41.71
CA CYS A 102 -10.73 -23.33 41.57
C CYS A 102 -9.72 -22.26 41.15
N TRP A 103 -9.42 -21.37 42.09
CA TRP A 103 -8.56 -20.22 41.86
C TRP A 103 -7.09 -20.60 41.63
N VAL A 104 -6.47 -19.94 40.67
CA VAL A 104 -5.08 -20.15 40.26
C VAL A 104 -4.22 -19.00 40.79
N ALA A 105 -3.11 -19.35 41.45
CA ALA A 105 -2.08 -18.43 41.89
C ALA A 105 -0.80 -18.64 41.07
N ALA A 106 -0.85 -18.23 39.80
CA ALA A 106 0.25 -18.36 38.85
C ALA A 106 0.20 -17.20 37.85
N ASN A 107 1.30 -17.00 37.11
CA ASN A 107 1.29 -16.05 36.00
C ASN A 107 0.35 -16.54 34.88
N ASN A 108 -0.25 -15.59 34.19
CA ASN A 108 -1.10 -15.82 33.02
C ASN A 108 -0.61 -14.99 31.81
N LEU A 109 -1.18 -15.26 30.64
CA LEU A 109 -0.81 -14.59 29.40
C LEU A 109 -1.00 -13.06 29.47
N GLY A 110 -1.96 -12.58 30.26
CA GLY A 110 -2.13 -11.14 30.51
C GLY A 110 -0.90 -10.51 31.17
N ASP A 111 -0.23 -11.22 32.08
CA ASP A 111 0.99 -10.74 32.72
C ASP A 111 2.16 -10.63 31.74
N THR A 112 2.36 -11.65 30.90
CA THR A 112 3.48 -11.68 29.96
C THR A 112 3.26 -10.72 28.79
N LEU A 113 2.01 -10.49 28.39
CA LEU A 113 1.65 -9.45 27.42
C LEU A 113 1.90 -8.05 27.96
N GLU A 114 1.46 -7.74 29.18
CA GLU A 114 1.72 -6.44 29.82
C GLU A 114 3.22 -6.19 29.99
N ALA A 115 3.98 -7.21 30.39
CA ALA A 115 5.44 -7.13 30.48
C ALA A 115 6.11 -6.85 29.11
N ALA A 116 5.51 -7.33 28.02
CA ALA A 116 5.93 -7.04 26.64
C ALA A 116 5.39 -5.70 26.10
N GLY A 117 4.69 -4.90 26.92
CA GLY A 117 4.08 -3.63 26.51
C GLY A 117 2.86 -3.82 25.59
N ARG A 118 2.20 -4.97 25.67
CA ARG A 118 1.01 -5.32 24.89
C ARG A 118 -0.26 -5.22 25.73
N THR A 119 -1.33 -4.76 25.10
CA THR A 119 -2.67 -4.69 25.67
C THR A 119 -3.43 -5.99 25.41
N TRP A 120 -4.30 -6.39 26.33
CA TRP A 120 -5.10 -7.61 26.18
C TRP A 120 -6.51 -7.39 26.71
N LYS A 121 -7.47 -8.23 26.31
CA LYS A 121 -8.82 -8.25 26.85
C LYS A 121 -9.50 -9.58 26.54
N THR A 122 -10.37 -10.05 27.43
CA THR A 122 -11.28 -11.16 27.19
C THR A 122 -12.72 -10.66 27.08
N TYR A 123 -13.45 -11.19 26.10
CA TYR A 123 -14.79 -10.77 25.69
C TYR A 123 -15.73 -11.96 25.76
N GLN A 124 -16.67 -11.91 26.69
CA GLN A 124 -17.50 -13.05 27.07
C GLN A 124 -18.96 -12.76 26.74
N GLU A 125 -19.57 -13.54 25.84
CA GLU A 125 -20.98 -13.36 25.49
C GLU A 125 -21.88 -13.74 26.67
N ALA A 126 -23.02 -13.04 26.78
CA ALA A 126 -23.96 -13.14 27.89
C ALA A 126 -23.40 -12.83 29.30
N MET A 127 -22.12 -12.44 29.44
CA MET A 127 -21.54 -12.02 30.72
C MET A 127 -22.31 -10.83 31.30
N PRO A 128 -22.87 -10.92 32.52
CA PRO A 128 -23.77 -9.89 33.08
C PRO A 128 -23.11 -8.51 33.26
N SER A 129 -21.85 -8.50 33.68
CA SER A 129 -21.07 -7.30 33.93
C SER A 129 -19.58 -7.60 33.83
N ALA A 130 -18.77 -6.57 33.58
CA ALA A 130 -17.32 -6.73 33.66
C ALA A 130 -16.89 -7.27 35.03
N CYS A 131 -15.90 -8.16 35.04
CA CYS A 131 -15.42 -8.86 36.23
C CYS A 131 -16.51 -9.66 36.99
N PHE A 132 -17.55 -10.14 36.31
CA PHE A 132 -18.52 -11.05 36.91
C PHE A 132 -17.84 -12.36 37.35
N VAL A 133 -18.19 -12.86 38.53
CA VAL A 133 -17.70 -14.12 39.10
C VAL A 133 -18.91 -15.01 39.39
N GLY A 134 -18.93 -16.19 38.80
CA GLY A 134 -20.01 -17.18 38.87
C GLY A 134 -20.60 -17.49 37.50
N ASP A 135 -21.59 -18.37 37.46
CA ASP A 135 -22.34 -18.67 36.25
C ASP A 135 -23.60 -17.81 36.15
N SER A 136 -23.99 -17.47 34.92
CA SER A 136 -25.23 -16.75 34.64
C SER A 136 -25.73 -17.13 33.26
N TYR A 137 -26.39 -18.29 33.16
CA TYR A 137 -26.83 -18.86 31.90
C TYR A 137 -27.47 -17.80 30.96
N PRO A 138 -27.06 -17.74 29.67
CA PRO A 138 -26.18 -18.69 28.99
C PRO A 138 -24.66 -18.43 29.13
N TYR A 139 -24.20 -17.50 29.99
CA TYR A 139 -22.79 -17.36 30.34
C TYR A 139 -22.37 -18.42 31.37
N ALA A 140 -21.21 -19.05 31.13
CA ALA A 140 -20.57 -20.00 32.04
C ALA A 140 -19.14 -19.56 32.35
N GLN A 141 -18.79 -19.46 33.64
CA GLN A 141 -17.46 -18.96 34.06
C GLN A 141 -16.34 -19.86 33.54
N LYS A 142 -16.60 -21.16 33.40
CA LYS A 142 -15.60 -22.14 32.95
C LYS A 142 -14.96 -21.82 31.59
N HIS A 143 -15.62 -21.02 30.75
CA HIS A 143 -15.12 -20.60 29.44
C HIS A 143 -14.41 -19.22 29.47
N ASP A 144 -14.27 -18.59 30.64
CA ASP A 144 -13.56 -17.34 30.87
C ASP A 144 -12.33 -17.57 31.76
N PRO A 145 -11.19 -18.02 31.20
CA PRO A 145 -10.07 -18.50 32.01
C PRO A 145 -9.42 -17.41 32.86
N PHE A 146 -9.45 -16.16 32.39
CA PHE A 146 -8.75 -15.05 33.04
C PHE A 146 -9.34 -14.71 34.43
N ILE A 147 -10.62 -14.99 34.67
CA ILE A 147 -11.25 -14.77 35.98
C ILE A 147 -10.77 -15.76 37.05
N TYR A 148 -10.12 -16.86 36.68
CA TYR A 148 -9.60 -17.84 37.64
C TYR A 148 -8.29 -17.41 38.29
N PHE A 149 -7.54 -16.50 37.64
CA PHE A 149 -6.24 -16.04 38.13
C PHE A 149 -6.41 -14.98 39.22
N ASN A 150 -5.74 -15.20 40.35
CA ASN A 150 -5.90 -14.36 41.53
C ASN A 150 -5.48 -12.90 41.31
N ASP A 151 -4.38 -12.68 40.60
CA ASP A 151 -3.82 -11.35 40.28
C ASP A 151 -4.74 -10.53 39.36
N ILE A 152 -5.61 -11.19 38.58
CA ILE A 152 -6.69 -10.55 37.81
C ILE A 152 -7.90 -10.37 38.72
N ARG A 153 -8.53 -11.47 39.19
CA ARG A 153 -9.80 -11.47 39.92
C ARG A 153 -9.80 -10.59 41.15
N THR A 154 -8.70 -10.57 41.90
CA THR A 154 -8.61 -9.78 43.15
C THR A 154 -8.15 -8.34 42.93
N ASN A 155 -7.77 -7.98 41.71
CA ASN A 155 -7.48 -6.60 41.31
C ASN A 155 -8.69 -6.02 40.57
N ALA A 156 -9.56 -5.33 41.30
CA ALA A 156 -10.81 -4.81 40.75
C ALA A 156 -10.63 -3.93 39.50
N ALA A 157 -9.58 -3.09 39.46
CA ALA A 157 -9.33 -2.23 38.32
C ALA A 157 -8.93 -3.04 37.08
N ARG A 158 -7.97 -3.96 37.23
CA ARG A 158 -7.49 -4.83 36.13
C ARG A 158 -8.61 -5.74 35.64
N CYS A 159 -9.33 -6.38 36.54
CA CYS A 159 -10.44 -7.25 36.19
C CYS A 159 -11.55 -6.51 35.42
N GLN A 160 -11.97 -5.33 35.88
CA GLN A 160 -13.00 -4.53 35.20
C GLN A 160 -12.55 -4.01 33.82
N SER A 161 -11.26 -3.74 33.62
CA SER A 161 -10.74 -3.24 32.35
C SER A 161 -10.44 -4.35 31.34
N HIS A 162 -10.15 -5.56 31.79
CA HIS A 162 -9.69 -6.66 30.93
C HIS A 162 -10.68 -7.83 30.78
N VAL A 163 -11.59 -8.05 31.73
CA VAL A 163 -12.59 -9.14 31.68
C VAL A 163 -13.97 -8.55 31.50
N VAL A 164 -14.49 -8.55 30.27
CA VAL A 164 -15.65 -7.74 29.90
C VAL A 164 -16.72 -8.50 29.10
N PRO A 165 -17.98 -8.01 29.10
CA PRO A 165 -19.01 -8.53 28.21
C PRO A 165 -18.66 -8.34 26.73
N TYR A 166 -19.06 -9.30 25.90
CA TYR A 166 -18.81 -9.30 24.46
C TYR A 166 -19.24 -8.02 23.74
N SER A 167 -20.30 -7.36 24.22
CA SER A 167 -20.81 -6.09 23.66
C SER A 167 -19.77 -4.96 23.61
N ARG A 168 -18.67 -5.05 24.36
CA ARG A 168 -17.56 -4.10 24.31
C ARG A 168 -16.69 -4.23 23.07
N LEU A 169 -16.64 -5.42 22.45
CA LEU A 169 -15.75 -5.72 21.32
C LEU A 169 -15.94 -4.74 20.16
N ALA A 170 -17.19 -4.44 19.77
CA ALA A 170 -17.46 -3.52 18.67
C ALA A 170 -16.94 -2.10 18.91
N THR A 171 -16.92 -1.65 20.18
CA THR A 171 -16.36 -0.33 20.53
C THR A 171 -14.84 -0.34 20.44
N ASP A 172 -14.20 -1.40 20.95
CA ASP A 172 -12.75 -1.51 20.95
C ASP A 172 -12.22 -1.70 19.51
N LEU A 173 -12.96 -2.39 18.65
CA LEU A 173 -12.65 -2.55 17.22
C LEU A 173 -12.80 -1.26 16.38
N ALA A 174 -13.28 -0.14 16.96
CA ALA A 174 -13.55 1.08 16.19
C ALA A 174 -12.29 1.76 15.63
N SER A 175 -11.10 1.47 16.17
CA SER A 175 -9.82 2.04 15.71
C SER A 175 -8.65 1.11 16.02
N THR A 176 -7.53 1.27 15.30
CA THR A 176 -6.28 0.56 15.58
C THR A 176 -5.74 0.79 17.00
N SER A 177 -5.95 2.00 17.55
CA SER A 177 -5.50 2.36 18.90
C SER A 177 -6.36 1.81 20.04
N THR A 178 -7.62 1.45 19.76
CA THR A 178 -8.56 0.92 20.77
C THR A 178 -8.64 -0.60 20.73
N THR A 179 -8.26 -1.23 19.61
CA THR A 179 -8.19 -2.68 19.49
C THR A 179 -7.07 -3.23 20.38
N PRO A 180 -7.33 -4.21 21.26
CA PRO A 180 -6.27 -4.80 22.08
C PRO A 180 -5.29 -5.60 21.23
N ASN A 181 -4.03 -5.73 21.66
CA ASN A 181 -3.06 -6.59 20.99
C ASN A 181 -3.43 -8.08 21.10
N TYR A 182 -4.14 -8.47 22.17
CA TYR A 182 -4.70 -9.80 22.33
C TYR A 182 -6.18 -9.75 22.72
N ALA A 183 -7.03 -10.45 21.98
CA ALA A 183 -8.47 -10.56 22.24
C ALA A 183 -8.86 -12.03 22.38
N PHE A 184 -9.22 -12.44 23.60
CA PHE A 184 -9.84 -13.74 23.86
C PHE A 184 -11.35 -13.61 23.79
N ILE A 185 -12.02 -14.45 23.01
CA ILE A 185 -13.46 -14.34 22.75
C ILE A 185 -14.11 -15.70 23.00
N THR A 186 -15.14 -15.70 23.81
CA THR A 186 -15.98 -16.88 24.02
C THR A 186 -17.45 -16.51 23.76
N PRO A 187 -18.14 -17.20 22.83
CA PRO A 187 -19.59 -17.13 22.71
C PRO A 187 -20.28 -17.75 23.96
N ASP A 188 -21.60 -17.58 24.05
CA ASP A 188 -22.37 -18.19 25.13
C ASP A 188 -22.62 -19.69 24.88
N MET A 189 -23.13 -20.41 25.88
CA MET A 189 -23.34 -21.88 25.85
C MET A 189 -24.17 -22.39 24.66
N CYS A 190 -24.90 -21.53 23.94
CA CYS A 190 -25.60 -21.92 22.72
C CYS A 190 -24.78 -21.56 21.47
N HIS A 191 -24.23 -20.36 21.41
CA HIS A 191 -23.46 -19.91 20.25
C HIS A 191 -22.08 -20.56 20.15
N ASP A 192 -21.51 -21.05 21.25
CA ASP A 192 -20.26 -21.83 21.25
C ASP A 192 -20.48 -23.27 20.76
N MET A 193 -21.73 -23.68 20.55
CA MET A 193 -22.20 -25.02 20.17
C MET A 193 -22.18 -26.07 21.28
N HIS A 194 -22.05 -25.69 22.55
CA HIS A 194 -22.14 -26.65 23.66
C HIS A 194 -23.55 -27.24 23.80
N ASP A 195 -24.57 -26.37 23.93
CA ASP A 195 -25.97 -26.78 24.17
C ASP A 195 -26.83 -26.77 22.90
N CYS A 196 -26.31 -26.17 21.82
CA CYS A 196 -27.02 -25.95 20.57
C CYS A 196 -26.32 -26.60 19.38
N ALA A 197 -27.07 -26.82 18.30
CA ALA A 197 -26.55 -27.46 17.10
C ALA A 197 -25.42 -26.65 16.44
N VAL A 198 -24.50 -27.33 15.75
CA VAL A 198 -23.41 -26.72 14.96
C VAL A 198 -23.88 -25.55 14.09
N GLY A 199 -25.06 -25.65 13.46
CA GLY A 199 -25.60 -24.57 12.63
C GLY A 199 -25.86 -23.25 13.38
N THR A 200 -26.12 -23.31 14.70
CA THR A 200 -26.30 -22.12 15.54
C THR A 200 -24.97 -21.38 15.71
N GLY A 201 -23.89 -22.09 16.09
CA GLY A 201 -22.57 -21.48 16.20
C GLY A 201 -21.98 -21.06 14.85
N ASP A 202 -22.27 -21.80 13.76
CA ASP A 202 -21.86 -21.41 12.41
C ASP A 202 -22.50 -20.08 11.99
N ALA A 203 -23.80 -19.90 12.29
CA ALA A 203 -24.50 -18.66 12.04
C ALA A 203 -24.00 -17.50 12.91
N TRP A 204 -23.60 -17.77 14.17
CA TRP A 204 -22.98 -16.77 15.02
C TRP A 204 -21.62 -16.33 14.47
N LEU A 205 -20.75 -17.28 14.09
CA LEU A 205 -19.46 -16.99 13.47
C LEU A 205 -19.64 -16.24 12.14
N GLN A 206 -20.65 -16.58 11.34
CA GLN A 206 -20.98 -15.86 10.10
C GLN A 206 -21.29 -14.38 10.34
N GLN A 207 -21.83 -14.03 11.50
CA GLN A 207 -22.13 -12.64 11.85
C GLN A 207 -20.91 -11.95 12.48
N GLN A 208 -20.18 -12.63 13.37
CA GLN A 208 -19.14 -11.99 14.18
C GLN A 208 -17.76 -11.96 13.53
N VAL A 209 -17.37 -13.00 12.79
CA VAL A 209 -16.05 -13.05 12.14
C VAL A 209 -15.87 -11.90 11.14
N PRO A 210 -16.87 -11.55 10.29
CA PRO A 210 -16.74 -10.39 9.40
C PRO A 210 -16.56 -9.05 10.14
N VAL A 211 -17.10 -8.91 11.35
CA VAL A 211 -16.90 -7.69 12.18
C VAL A 211 -15.43 -7.56 12.57
N ILE A 212 -14.79 -8.65 12.97
CA ILE A 212 -13.36 -8.67 13.31
C ILE A 212 -12.50 -8.41 12.07
N LEU A 213 -12.75 -9.16 10.98
CA LEU A 213 -11.98 -9.06 9.73
C LEU A 213 -12.18 -7.71 9.02
N GLY A 214 -13.31 -7.03 9.25
CA GLY A 214 -13.61 -5.70 8.72
C GLY A 214 -13.11 -4.54 9.59
N SER A 215 -12.49 -4.82 10.74
CA SER A 215 -12.00 -3.78 11.64
C SER A 215 -10.79 -3.02 11.06
N PRO A 216 -10.52 -1.76 11.48
CA PRO A 216 -9.33 -1.02 11.07
C PRO A 216 -8.02 -1.76 11.38
N ALA A 217 -7.95 -2.52 12.48
CA ALA A 217 -6.80 -3.33 12.83
C ALA A 217 -6.53 -4.42 11.78
N PHE A 218 -7.56 -5.17 11.37
CA PHE A 218 -7.41 -6.15 10.30
C PHE A 218 -7.18 -5.53 8.93
N ALA A 219 -7.74 -4.35 8.66
CA ALA A 219 -7.59 -3.69 7.36
C ALA A 219 -6.23 -3.00 7.16
N SER A 220 -5.56 -2.57 8.23
CA SER A 220 -4.38 -1.70 8.14
C SER A 220 -3.14 -2.15 8.93
N GLN A 221 -3.27 -3.20 9.76
CA GLN A 221 -2.18 -3.74 10.59
C GLN A 221 -2.06 -5.25 10.45
N HIS A 222 -0.97 -5.82 10.98
CA HIS A 222 -0.79 -7.26 10.97
C HIS A 222 -1.68 -7.89 12.05
N SER A 223 -2.76 -8.56 11.63
CA SER A 223 -3.74 -9.16 12.53
C SER A 223 -3.96 -10.63 12.22
N LEU A 224 -4.09 -11.45 13.27
CA LEU A 224 -4.39 -12.88 13.21
C LEU A 224 -5.69 -13.17 13.94
N LEU A 225 -6.56 -13.99 13.35
CA LEU A 225 -7.72 -14.57 14.02
C LEU A 225 -7.57 -16.09 14.00
N ALA A 226 -7.61 -16.69 15.18
CA ALA A 226 -7.73 -18.12 15.38
C ALA A 226 -9.17 -18.48 15.80
N ILE A 227 -9.73 -19.52 15.20
CA ILE A 227 -10.97 -20.13 15.64
C ILE A 227 -10.63 -21.57 16.00
N THR A 228 -10.89 -21.97 17.24
CA THR A 228 -10.58 -23.31 17.78
C THR A 228 -11.74 -23.82 18.61
N TRP A 229 -11.71 -25.10 18.93
CA TRP A 229 -12.60 -25.71 19.92
C TRP A 229 -11.75 -26.17 21.10
N ASP A 230 -12.29 -26.11 22.30
CA ASP A 230 -11.57 -26.51 23.51
C ASP A 230 -11.46 -28.04 23.63
N GLU A 231 -12.52 -28.77 23.32
CA GLU A 231 -12.54 -30.24 23.33
C GLU A 231 -13.51 -30.88 22.33
N ASP A 232 -13.33 -32.18 22.11
CA ASP A 232 -14.30 -32.98 21.37
C ASP A 232 -15.44 -33.50 22.28
N ASP A 233 -16.40 -34.19 21.68
CA ASP A 233 -17.52 -34.84 22.38
C ASP A 233 -17.13 -36.22 22.98
N SER A 234 -15.85 -36.38 23.38
CA SER A 234 -15.23 -37.65 23.81
C SER A 234 -15.20 -38.76 22.75
N SER A 235 -15.44 -38.44 21.48
CA SER A 235 -15.59 -39.45 20.41
C SER A 235 -14.34 -39.70 19.56
N SER A 236 -13.36 -38.80 19.60
CA SER A 236 -12.29 -38.70 18.58
C SER A 236 -10.89 -38.43 19.14
N ALA A 237 -10.65 -38.90 20.37
CA ALA A 237 -9.38 -38.71 21.09
C ALA A 237 -9.02 -37.22 21.27
N ASN A 238 -10.04 -36.39 21.46
CA ASN A 238 -9.93 -34.95 21.65
C ASN A 238 -9.36 -34.18 20.44
N ARG A 239 -9.55 -34.71 19.22
CA ARG A 239 -9.13 -34.02 17.99
C ARG A 239 -10.18 -32.99 17.59
N VAL A 240 -9.77 -31.73 17.53
CA VAL A 240 -10.67 -30.59 17.29
C VAL A 240 -10.24 -29.76 16.09
N ALA A 241 -11.15 -28.93 15.56
CA ALA A 241 -10.84 -28.04 14.45
C ALA A 241 -10.04 -26.82 14.95
N THR A 242 -9.10 -26.31 14.14
CA THR A 242 -8.40 -25.04 14.41
C THR A 242 -8.05 -24.35 13.10
N ILE A 243 -8.52 -23.11 12.92
CA ILE A 243 -8.44 -22.35 11.68
C ILE A 243 -7.78 -21.01 11.96
N PHE A 244 -6.80 -20.62 11.14
CA PHE A 244 -6.19 -19.29 11.15
C PHE A 244 -6.62 -18.45 9.96
N LEU A 245 -6.91 -17.17 10.21
CA LEU A 245 -7.21 -16.14 9.22
C LEU A 245 -6.29 -14.93 9.47
N GLY A 246 -5.57 -14.48 8.45
CA GLY A 246 -4.59 -13.39 8.58
C GLY A 246 -4.87 -12.21 7.64
N SER A 247 -4.63 -10.97 8.12
CA SER A 247 -4.92 -9.72 7.38
C SER A 247 -4.21 -9.54 6.04
N SER A 248 -3.12 -10.29 5.80
CA SER A 248 -2.29 -10.16 4.59
C SER A 248 -2.21 -11.45 3.75
N SER A 249 -3.18 -12.37 3.88
CA SER A 249 -3.08 -13.72 3.29
C SER A 249 -1.74 -14.40 3.64
N ASN A 250 -1.24 -14.14 4.85
CA ASN A 250 0.05 -14.62 5.33
C ASN A 250 -0.06 -15.99 6.03
N VAL A 251 -1.22 -16.63 5.94
CA VAL A 251 -1.47 -17.98 6.44
C VAL A 251 -1.37 -18.99 5.29
N ALA A 252 -0.78 -20.15 5.58
CA ALA A 252 -0.68 -21.28 4.65
C ALA A 252 -2.08 -21.86 4.34
N SER A 253 -2.16 -22.91 3.53
CA SER A 253 -3.44 -23.59 3.28
C SER A 253 -3.84 -24.53 4.42
N SER A 254 -2.87 -25.27 4.95
CA SER A 254 -3.10 -26.24 6.01
C SER A 254 -1.78 -26.75 6.59
N SER A 255 -1.85 -27.35 7.77
CA SER A 255 -0.79 -28.12 8.40
C SER A 255 -1.30 -29.49 8.85
N SER A 256 -0.45 -30.51 8.73
CA SER A 256 -0.67 -31.85 9.30
C SER A 256 0.18 -32.13 10.55
N THR A 257 0.95 -31.15 11.02
CA THR A 257 1.75 -31.25 12.22
C THR A 257 0.85 -31.40 13.44
N SER A 258 1.26 -32.23 14.41
CA SER A 258 0.51 -32.46 15.63
C SER A 258 0.62 -31.24 16.56
N TYR A 259 -0.51 -30.66 16.93
CA TYR A 259 -0.58 -29.47 17.77
C TYR A 259 -1.58 -29.66 18.92
N THR A 260 -1.40 -28.86 19.97
CA THR A 260 -2.32 -28.78 21.11
C THR A 260 -2.59 -27.33 21.50
N HIS A 261 -3.43 -27.09 22.52
CA HIS A 261 -3.61 -25.77 23.11
C HIS A 261 -2.31 -25.10 23.57
N TYR A 262 -1.33 -25.88 24.03
CA TYR A 262 -0.01 -25.35 24.38
C TYR A 262 0.74 -24.84 23.14
N SER A 263 0.60 -25.50 21.98
CA SER A 263 1.16 -25.03 20.71
C SER A 263 0.52 -23.72 20.25
N LEU A 264 -0.79 -23.58 20.43
CA LEU A 264 -1.53 -22.37 20.08
C LEU A 264 -1.09 -21.19 20.96
N LEU A 265 -1.01 -21.41 22.28
CA LEU A 265 -0.51 -20.42 23.22
C LEU A 265 0.93 -20.00 22.88
N HIS A 266 1.84 -20.95 22.70
CA HIS A 266 3.24 -20.65 22.35
C HIS A 266 3.37 -19.86 21.04
N THR A 267 2.47 -20.12 20.09
CA THR A 267 2.38 -19.36 18.84
C THR A 267 1.97 -17.90 19.09
N PHE A 268 0.99 -17.65 19.96
CA PHE A 268 0.53 -16.30 20.29
C PHE A 268 1.56 -15.51 21.09
N GLU A 269 2.22 -16.17 22.05
CA GLU A 269 3.34 -15.57 22.80
C GLU A 269 4.45 -15.13 21.85
N SER A 270 4.84 -16.02 20.93
CA SER A 270 5.83 -15.72 19.89
C SER A 270 5.39 -14.60 18.96
N ALA A 271 4.13 -14.59 18.52
CA ALA A 271 3.58 -13.59 17.61
C ALA A 271 3.54 -12.17 18.21
N LEU A 272 3.33 -12.07 19.53
CA LEU A 272 3.19 -10.80 20.25
C LEU A 272 4.47 -10.37 20.98
N GLY A 273 5.50 -11.22 20.99
CA GLY A 273 6.78 -10.98 21.67
C GLY A 273 6.73 -11.24 23.18
N ALA A 274 5.73 -11.95 23.68
CA ALA A 274 5.60 -12.32 25.08
C ALA A 274 6.50 -13.51 25.44
N SER A 275 6.82 -13.64 26.73
CA SER A 275 7.51 -14.82 27.26
C SER A 275 6.53 -15.97 27.46
N THR A 276 7.02 -17.20 27.32
CA THR A 276 6.30 -18.42 27.72
C THR A 276 6.06 -18.44 29.23
N LEU A 277 4.97 -19.07 29.65
CA LEU A 277 4.48 -19.14 31.02
C LEU A 277 5.04 -20.34 31.78
N THR A 278 5.06 -21.51 31.14
CA THR A 278 5.43 -22.78 31.78
C THR A 278 6.28 -23.66 30.87
N GLY A 279 6.65 -24.85 31.37
CA GLY A 279 7.34 -25.86 30.57
C GLY A 279 6.46 -26.51 29.49
N ASN A 280 5.12 -26.44 29.60
CA ASN A 280 4.22 -27.09 28.64
C ASN A 280 4.17 -26.34 27.32
N ASP A 281 3.90 -25.03 27.38
CA ASP A 281 3.90 -24.10 26.26
C ASP A 281 5.31 -23.90 25.70
N ALA A 282 6.32 -23.67 26.56
CA ALA A 282 7.71 -23.57 26.10
C ALA A 282 8.22 -24.84 25.40
N GLY A 283 7.73 -26.02 25.80
CA GLY A 283 8.06 -27.31 25.20
C GLY A 283 7.21 -27.68 23.98
N ALA A 284 6.11 -26.97 23.73
CA ALA A 284 5.21 -27.25 22.61
C ALA A 284 5.77 -26.67 21.30
N ALA A 285 5.58 -27.39 20.19
CA ALA A 285 5.94 -26.87 18.88
C ALA A 285 5.04 -25.67 18.52
N THR A 286 5.63 -24.59 18.02
CA THR A 286 4.89 -23.46 17.46
C THR A 286 4.24 -23.84 16.13
N MET A 287 3.11 -23.21 15.80
CA MET A 287 2.33 -23.46 14.59
C MET A 287 2.90 -22.74 13.36
N GLN A 288 4.23 -22.78 13.20
CA GLN A 288 4.96 -22.01 12.18
C GLN A 288 4.61 -22.38 10.75
N ASP A 289 4.26 -23.64 10.51
CA ASP A 289 3.89 -24.15 9.20
C ASP A 289 2.45 -23.78 8.80
N MET A 290 1.68 -23.20 9.72
CA MET A 290 0.38 -22.58 9.42
C MET A 290 0.52 -21.19 8.82
N PHE A 291 1.71 -20.60 8.82
CA PHE A 291 2.00 -19.33 8.15
C PHE A 291 2.68 -19.58 6.81
N ARG A 292 2.40 -18.72 5.82
CA ARG A 292 3.16 -18.76 4.56
C ARG A 292 4.59 -18.39 4.87
N THR A 293 5.51 -19.18 4.35
CA THR A 293 6.92 -18.80 4.28
C THR A 293 6.99 -17.60 3.34
N VAL A 294 6.93 -16.40 3.89
CA VAL A 294 7.38 -15.21 3.16
C VAL A 294 8.88 -15.39 3.08
N SER A 295 9.44 -15.56 1.88
CA SER A 295 10.88 -15.44 1.71
C SER A 295 11.28 -14.11 2.33
N ALA A 296 11.95 -14.16 3.50
CA ALA A 296 12.41 -12.99 4.21
C ALA A 296 13.11 -12.11 3.18
N THR A 297 12.55 -10.94 2.88
CA THR A 297 13.20 -10.03 1.95
C THR A 297 14.20 -9.26 2.80
N PRO A 298 15.50 -9.61 2.74
CA PRO A 298 16.46 -9.02 3.64
C PRO A 298 16.56 -7.54 3.36
N CYS A 299 16.78 -6.73 4.39
CA CYS A 299 17.01 -5.31 4.18
C CYS A 299 18.19 -5.12 3.22
N ALA A 300 17.96 -4.41 2.11
CA ALA A 300 18.94 -4.34 1.03
C ALA A 300 19.99 -3.24 1.28
N ASN A 301 19.54 -2.07 1.71
CA ASN A 301 20.42 -0.91 1.88
C ASN A 301 20.05 -0.10 3.12
N MET A 302 21.07 0.44 3.80
CA MET A 302 20.92 1.40 4.88
C MET A 302 21.68 2.69 4.57
N THR A 303 21.05 3.81 4.90
CA THR A 303 21.70 5.13 5.04
C THR A 303 21.47 5.68 6.45
N VAL A 304 22.36 6.53 6.95
CA VAL A 304 22.24 7.10 8.29
C VAL A 304 22.43 8.61 8.19
N SER A 305 21.45 9.35 8.70
CA SER A 305 21.59 10.79 8.91
C SER A 305 22.09 11.05 10.33
N VAL A 306 23.05 11.97 10.45
CA VAL A 306 23.73 12.27 11.72
C VAL A 306 23.62 13.75 11.99
N SER A 307 23.14 14.13 13.18
CA SER A 307 22.98 15.52 13.58
C SER A 307 23.39 15.73 15.04
N PRO A 308 24.26 16.68 15.36
CA PRO A 308 25.04 17.50 14.42
C PRO A 308 26.12 16.68 13.69
N PRO A 309 26.58 17.11 12.50
CA PRO A 309 27.59 16.38 11.72
C PRO A 309 28.97 16.41 12.39
N SER A 310 29.78 15.38 12.16
CA SER A 310 31.18 15.33 12.62
C SER A 310 32.05 16.39 11.92
N PRO A 311 33.07 16.98 12.58
CA PRO A 311 33.47 16.74 13.97
C PRO A 311 32.66 17.56 14.99
N GLN A 312 32.56 17.07 16.24
CA GLN A 312 31.93 17.79 17.36
C GLN A 312 32.81 17.77 18.61
N GLN A 313 32.43 18.51 19.66
CA GLN A 313 33.13 18.44 20.94
C GLN A 313 32.53 17.34 21.83
N PRO A 314 33.32 16.72 22.73
CA PRO A 314 32.78 15.86 23.78
C PRO A 314 31.66 16.56 24.58
N GLY A 315 30.59 15.84 24.89
CA GLY A 315 29.38 16.39 25.52
C GLY A 315 28.28 16.83 24.55
N THR A 316 28.52 16.80 23.25
CA THR A 316 27.50 17.08 22.24
C THR A 316 26.53 15.91 22.11
N THR A 317 25.24 16.16 22.27
CA THR A 317 24.20 15.16 21.99
C THR A 317 24.09 14.93 20.48
N VAL A 318 24.37 13.71 20.01
CA VAL A 318 24.34 13.36 18.58
C VAL A 318 23.19 12.42 18.29
N THR A 319 22.28 12.81 17.40
CA THR A 319 21.18 11.98 16.92
C THR A 319 21.60 11.25 15.63
N LEU A 320 21.39 9.93 15.62
CA LEU A 320 21.60 9.03 14.50
C LEU A 320 20.25 8.52 14.01
N MET A 321 19.90 8.79 12.76
CA MET A 321 18.59 8.46 12.19
C MET A 321 18.78 7.58 10.94
N PRO A 322 18.61 6.25 11.08
CA PRO A 322 18.77 5.33 9.97
C PRO A 322 17.54 5.33 9.04
N SER A 323 17.78 5.12 7.75
CA SER A 323 16.78 4.88 6.72
C SER A 323 17.16 3.63 5.95
N VAL A 324 16.24 2.66 5.88
CA VAL A 324 16.48 1.33 5.31
C VAL A 324 15.46 1.06 4.21
N THR A 325 15.91 0.38 3.16
CA THR A 325 15.09 -0.03 2.01
C THR A 325 15.22 -1.52 1.75
N GLY A 326 14.24 -2.10 1.07
CA GLY A 326 14.26 -3.51 0.66
C GLY A 326 13.67 -4.48 1.68
N CYS A 327 13.15 -3.99 2.81
CA CYS A 327 12.47 -4.79 3.81
C CYS A 327 11.29 -4.00 4.41
N SER A 328 10.32 -4.71 4.97
CA SER A 328 9.06 -4.12 5.46
C SER A 328 9.10 -3.83 6.96
N ASN A 329 9.85 -4.61 7.73
CA ASN A 329 9.89 -4.55 9.20
C ASN A 329 11.33 -4.42 9.72
N PRO A 330 12.04 -3.32 9.45
CA PRO A 330 13.43 -3.18 9.86
C PRO A 330 13.57 -3.07 11.40
N LEU A 331 14.47 -3.87 11.96
CA LEU A 331 15.03 -3.71 13.30
C LEU A 331 16.45 -3.11 13.21
N TYR A 332 16.85 -2.31 14.20
CA TYR A 332 18.12 -1.58 14.19
C TYR A 332 18.98 -1.87 15.42
N GLU A 333 20.28 -2.04 15.23
CA GLU A 333 21.29 -2.25 16.28
C GLU A 333 22.47 -1.28 16.11
N PHE A 334 23.05 -0.78 17.21
CA PHE A 334 24.02 0.33 17.19
C PHE A 334 25.31 -0.01 17.94
N TRP A 335 26.43 0.12 17.25
CA TRP A 335 27.77 -0.20 17.76
C TRP A 335 28.71 1.01 17.66
N VAL A 336 29.60 1.15 18.64
CA VAL A 336 30.67 2.15 18.64
C VAL A 336 32.03 1.51 18.94
N LEU A 337 33.07 1.95 18.24
CA LEU A 337 34.45 1.61 18.48
C LEU A 337 35.23 2.86 18.90
N PRO A 338 35.75 2.92 20.14
CA PRO A 338 36.53 4.06 20.62
C PRO A 338 37.87 4.26 19.87
N PRO A 339 38.45 5.48 19.93
CA PRO A 339 39.71 5.83 19.24
C PRO A 339 40.92 5.00 19.66
N SER A 340 40.89 4.42 20.87
CA SER A 340 41.96 3.56 21.40
C SER A 340 42.07 2.21 20.70
N GLY A 341 41.19 1.91 19.73
CA GLY A 341 41.26 0.69 18.91
C GLY A 341 40.91 -0.60 19.67
N GLY A 342 40.12 -0.50 20.74
CA GLY A 342 39.69 -1.63 21.59
C GLY A 342 38.60 -2.51 20.96
N ALA A 343 37.70 -3.04 21.79
CA ALA A 343 36.54 -3.83 21.33
C ALA A 343 35.36 -2.91 20.93
N TRP A 344 34.54 -3.39 19.98
CA TRP A 344 33.26 -2.77 19.68
C TRP A 344 32.34 -2.84 20.91
N GLN A 345 31.63 -1.75 21.18
CA GLN A 345 30.68 -1.61 22.27
C GLN A 345 29.27 -1.51 21.69
N LEU A 346 28.38 -2.42 22.11
CA LEU A 346 26.97 -2.37 21.78
C LEU A 346 26.30 -1.27 22.62
N LEU A 347 25.68 -0.30 21.96
CA LEU A 347 24.94 0.78 22.62
C LEU A 347 23.45 0.51 22.66
N VAL A 348 22.90 -0.07 21.59
CA VAL A 348 21.47 -0.37 21.46
C VAL A 348 21.31 -1.71 20.76
N PRO A 349 20.67 -2.73 21.40
CA PRO A 349 20.34 -4.00 20.74
C PRO A 349 19.23 -3.81 19.69
N TYR A 350 19.02 -4.82 18.83
CA TYR A 350 17.95 -4.79 17.82
C TYR A 350 16.59 -4.33 18.38
N ALA A 351 16.10 -3.20 17.87
CA ALA A 351 14.80 -2.63 18.21
C ALA A 351 14.11 -2.00 16.99
N SER A 352 12.78 -1.85 17.05
CA SER A 352 11.97 -1.19 16.01
C SER A 352 12.04 0.34 16.03
N THR A 353 12.66 0.92 17.07
CA THR A 353 12.73 2.38 17.25
C THR A 353 13.63 3.00 16.19
N LYS A 354 13.09 3.96 15.45
CA LYS A 354 13.83 4.73 14.45
C LYS A 354 14.63 5.82 15.14
N GLY A 355 15.93 5.59 15.22
CA GLY A 355 16.92 6.58 15.62
C GLY A 355 17.39 6.47 17.07
N PHE A 356 18.64 6.85 17.28
CA PHE A 356 19.35 6.75 18.53
C PHE A 356 20.01 8.08 18.87
N THR A 357 19.95 8.47 20.14
CA THR A 357 20.67 9.62 20.64
C THR A 357 21.93 9.16 21.36
N TRP A 358 23.09 9.39 20.74
CA TRP A 358 24.38 9.14 21.33
C TRP A 358 24.79 10.30 22.24
N ASN A 359 24.73 10.05 23.54
CA ASN A 359 25.31 10.93 24.55
C ASN A 359 26.81 10.63 24.68
N ASN A 360 27.66 11.53 24.18
CA ASN A 360 29.12 11.41 24.24
C ASN A 360 29.76 12.24 25.36
N ALA A 361 28.98 12.67 26.36
CA ALA A 361 29.51 13.37 27.52
C ALA A 361 30.56 12.52 28.25
N GLY A 362 31.73 13.11 28.52
CA GLY A 362 32.85 12.43 29.18
C GLY A 362 33.70 11.53 28.28
N LEU A 363 33.38 11.40 27.00
CA LEU A 363 34.21 10.66 26.04
C LEU A 363 35.45 11.47 25.64
N ALA A 364 36.57 10.78 25.40
CA ALA A 364 37.82 11.42 25.01
C ALA A 364 37.75 11.99 23.58
N PRO A 365 38.47 13.08 23.28
CA PRO A 365 38.69 13.50 21.90
C PRO A 365 39.32 12.37 21.07
N GLY A 366 38.90 12.24 19.81
CA GLY A 366 39.41 11.25 18.87
C GLY A 366 38.35 10.75 17.89
N SER A 367 38.77 9.86 16.99
CA SER A 367 37.92 9.29 15.95
C SER A 367 37.23 8.02 16.43
N TYR A 368 35.91 8.10 16.61
CA TYR A 368 35.06 6.95 16.92
C TYR A 368 34.59 6.32 15.61
N ARG A 369 34.59 4.99 15.49
CA ARG A 369 33.85 4.33 14.39
C ARG A 369 32.47 3.95 14.90
N ILE A 370 31.45 4.33 14.16
CA ILE A 370 30.05 4.01 14.45
C ILE A 370 29.58 3.02 13.39
N SER A 371 28.86 1.98 13.80
CA SER A 371 28.26 0.99 12.91
C SER A 371 26.82 0.74 13.30
N LEU A 372 25.89 0.98 12.38
CA LEU A 372 24.46 0.71 12.55
C LEU A 372 24.09 -0.48 11.68
N TRP A 373 23.44 -1.46 12.26
CA TRP A 373 23.02 -2.68 11.59
C TRP A 373 21.51 -2.67 11.45
N ALA A 374 21.00 -3.20 10.33
CA ALA A 374 19.60 -3.49 10.17
C ALA A 374 19.38 -4.91 9.66
N ARG A 375 18.26 -5.46 10.09
CA ARG A 375 17.68 -6.68 9.54
C ARG A 375 16.17 -6.57 9.53
N ASP A 376 15.51 -7.26 8.62
CA ASP A 376 14.07 -7.42 8.74
C ASP A 376 13.76 -8.26 9.98
N ALA A 377 12.66 -7.99 10.67
CA ALA A 377 12.22 -8.76 11.84
C ALA A 377 12.01 -10.25 11.51
N SER A 378 11.73 -10.57 10.24
CA SER A 378 11.61 -11.94 9.73
C SER A 378 12.93 -12.55 9.23
N SER A 379 14.01 -11.75 9.14
CA SER A 379 15.33 -12.22 8.68
C SER A 379 16.21 -12.64 9.86
N THR A 380 16.91 -13.77 9.71
CA THR A 380 17.98 -14.18 10.64
C THR A 380 19.29 -13.44 10.40
N GLY A 381 19.35 -12.52 9.43
CA GLY A 381 20.55 -11.81 8.99
C GLY A 381 21.27 -12.58 7.89
N THR A 382 21.48 -11.93 6.73
CA THR A 382 22.22 -12.52 5.61
C THR A 382 23.74 -12.55 5.81
N SER A 383 24.23 -11.78 6.78
CA SER A 383 25.65 -11.58 7.07
C SER A 383 25.93 -11.64 8.57
N GLY A 384 27.20 -11.85 8.93
CA GLY A 384 27.65 -11.98 10.31
C GLY A 384 27.57 -13.42 10.83
N THR A 385 27.77 -13.58 12.14
CA THR A 385 27.75 -14.89 12.83
C THR A 385 26.92 -14.76 14.09
N ALA A 386 25.97 -15.68 14.30
CA ALA A 386 25.10 -15.66 15.47
C ALA A 386 25.91 -15.55 16.78
N PRO A 387 25.50 -14.68 17.72
CA PRO A 387 24.25 -13.89 17.73
C PRO A 387 24.29 -12.57 16.93
N ASN A 388 25.45 -12.19 16.39
CA ASN A 388 25.70 -10.90 15.76
C ASN A 388 25.49 -10.97 14.23
N THR A 389 24.23 -11.02 13.81
CA THR A 389 23.84 -11.10 12.40
C THR A 389 23.08 -9.86 11.94
N TYR A 390 23.18 -9.51 10.65
CA TYR A 390 22.51 -8.36 10.03
C TYR A 390 22.21 -8.64 8.56
N ASP A 391 21.25 -7.92 7.98
CA ASP A 391 21.00 -7.95 6.53
C ASP A 391 21.84 -6.91 5.80
N THR A 392 21.91 -5.71 6.38
CA THR A 392 22.67 -4.57 5.85
C THR A 392 23.19 -3.73 7.01
N PHE A 393 24.23 -2.95 6.77
CA PHE A 393 24.78 -2.04 7.77
C PHE A 393 25.29 -0.75 7.13
N SER A 394 25.42 0.29 7.95
CA SER A 394 26.12 1.52 7.61
C SER A 394 27.14 1.82 8.69
N ALA A 395 28.40 1.99 8.29
CA ALA A 395 29.49 2.33 9.19
C ALA A 395 30.20 3.60 8.73
N PHE A 396 30.52 4.48 9.67
CA PHE A 396 31.20 5.74 9.41
C PHE A 396 32.06 6.16 10.61
N THR A 397 32.91 7.17 10.41
CA THR A 397 33.75 7.72 11.48
C THR A 397 33.14 9.03 11.98
N TYR A 398 33.07 9.19 13.30
CA TYR A 398 32.63 10.41 13.96
C TYR A 398 33.76 10.92 14.86
N THR A 399 34.24 12.13 14.60
CA THR A 399 35.40 12.69 15.29
C THR A 399 34.96 13.64 16.39
N LEU A 400 35.45 13.39 17.61
CA LEU A 400 35.36 14.35 18.70
C LEU A 400 36.64 15.18 18.73
N GLY A 401 36.54 16.47 18.45
CA GLY A 401 37.69 17.37 18.36
C GLY A 401 38.33 17.65 19.71
N SER A 402 39.65 17.90 19.71
CA SER A 402 40.34 18.57 20.82
C SER A 402 40.09 20.07 20.68
N GLY A 403 39.18 20.65 21.47
CA GLY A 403 38.79 22.05 21.34
C GLY A 403 39.96 23.03 21.17
N SER A 404 40.01 23.73 20.02
CA SER A 404 40.64 25.05 19.82
C SER A 404 40.44 25.54 18.36
N GLY A 405 39.99 26.79 18.17
CA GLY A 405 40.05 27.50 16.87
C GLY A 405 38.85 28.39 16.52
N SER A 406 38.67 29.52 17.22
CA SER A 406 37.90 30.64 16.68
C SER A 406 38.70 31.27 15.52
N GLY A 407 38.47 30.83 14.28
CA GLY A 407 39.23 31.26 13.11
C GLY A 407 38.64 30.74 11.78
N PRO A 408 39.12 31.22 10.62
CA PRO A 408 38.57 30.87 9.31
C PRO A 408 38.74 29.38 8.99
N CYS A 409 37.77 28.81 8.27
CA CYS A 409 37.83 27.40 7.86
C CYS A 409 39.02 27.15 6.90
N THR A 410 39.85 26.15 7.18
CA THR A 410 41.08 25.89 6.42
C THR A 410 40.94 24.81 5.36
N GLY A 411 39.89 23.99 5.40
CA GLY A 411 39.70 22.88 4.47
C GLY A 411 38.23 22.61 4.16
N MET A 412 37.98 22.09 2.96
CA MET A 412 36.65 21.76 2.47
C MET A 412 36.65 20.48 1.64
N SER A 413 35.67 19.61 1.87
CA SER A 413 35.34 18.50 0.97
C SER A 413 33.85 18.49 0.68
N ALA A 414 33.48 18.09 -0.55
CA ALA A 414 32.08 18.02 -0.96
C ALA A 414 31.83 16.71 -1.72
N THR A 415 30.69 16.08 -1.45
CA THR A 415 30.27 14.82 -2.09
C THR A 415 28.80 14.90 -2.50
N SER A 416 28.37 13.99 -3.36
CA SER A 416 26.97 13.84 -3.78
C SER A 416 26.48 12.41 -3.61
N ALA A 417 25.20 12.25 -3.30
CA ALA A 417 24.48 10.98 -3.33
C ALA A 417 23.18 11.12 -4.14
N PRO A 418 22.97 10.32 -5.22
CA PRO A 418 23.89 9.34 -5.82
C PRO A 418 25.22 9.96 -6.29
N ALA A 419 26.26 9.13 -6.43
CA ALA A 419 27.59 9.61 -6.79
C ALA A 419 27.68 9.93 -8.30
N ALA A 420 28.24 11.09 -8.65
CA ALA A 420 28.67 11.51 -9.99
C ALA A 420 27.60 11.60 -11.11
N ALA A 421 26.53 10.80 -11.09
CA ALA A 421 25.47 10.86 -12.09
C ALA A 421 24.13 10.29 -11.58
N ALA A 422 23.03 10.75 -12.17
CA ALA A 422 21.68 10.21 -11.95
C ALA A 422 20.76 10.49 -13.15
N GLY A 423 19.57 9.90 -13.17
CA GLY A 423 18.52 10.32 -14.11
C GLY A 423 17.80 11.59 -13.65
N PRO A 424 17.27 12.42 -14.55
CA PRO A 424 16.34 13.50 -14.19
C PRO A 424 15.18 13.00 -13.33
N GLY A 425 14.73 13.80 -12.38
CA GLY A 425 13.74 13.41 -11.36
C GLY A 425 14.33 12.71 -10.13
N THR A 426 15.60 12.34 -10.14
CA THR A 426 16.30 11.84 -8.95
C THR A 426 16.58 12.98 -7.96
N GLN A 427 16.42 12.71 -6.66
CA GLN A 427 16.87 13.62 -5.61
C GLN A 427 18.37 13.44 -5.39
N VAL A 428 19.15 14.49 -5.63
CA VAL A 428 20.61 14.50 -5.41
C VAL A 428 20.90 15.29 -4.14
N THR A 429 21.53 14.66 -3.16
CA THR A 429 21.97 15.34 -1.94
C THR A 429 23.46 15.65 -2.07
N VAL A 430 23.80 16.94 -1.98
CA VAL A 430 25.19 17.42 -1.95
C VAL A 430 25.54 17.76 -0.51
N THR A 431 26.64 17.21 0.00
CA THR A 431 27.08 17.41 1.38
C THR A 431 28.45 18.04 1.39
N GLY A 432 28.59 19.15 2.11
CA GLY A 432 29.84 19.83 2.39
C GLY A 432 30.38 19.50 3.78
N VAL A 433 31.70 19.43 3.94
CA VAL A 433 32.38 19.28 5.23
C VAL A 433 33.55 20.25 5.29
N ALA A 434 33.42 21.24 6.17
CA ALA A 434 34.49 22.19 6.46
C ALA A 434 35.34 21.71 7.63
N THR A 435 36.64 22.01 7.61
CA THR A 435 37.58 21.70 8.69
C THR A 435 38.38 22.94 9.08
N GLY A 436 38.91 22.94 10.31
CA GLY A 436 39.77 24.03 10.83
C GLY A 436 39.04 25.24 11.41
N CYS A 437 37.72 25.15 11.62
CA CYS A 437 36.89 26.22 12.19
C CYS A 437 35.83 25.66 13.15
N THR A 438 35.22 26.55 13.95
CA THR A 438 34.29 26.19 15.04
C THR A 438 32.83 26.30 14.67
N ASN A 439 32.46 27.25 13.80
CA ASN A 439 31.08 27.54 13.43
C ASN A 439 30.95 27.56 11.91
N PRO A 440 31.19 26.45 11.20
CA PRO A 440 31.14 26.46 9.75
C PRO A 440 29.71 26.76 9.25
N VAL A 441 29.62 27.72 8.34
CA VAL A 441 28.44 27.99 7.51
C VAL A 441 28.78 27.70 6.05
N TYR A 442 27.79 27.20 5.31
CA TYR A 442 27.95 26.66 3.97
C TYR A 442 27.05 27.36 2.97
N GLU A 443 27.59 27.63 1.79
CA GLU A 443 26.90 28.20 0.65
C GLU A 443 27.08 27.29 -0.57
N PHE A 444 26.02 27.08 -1.37
CA PHE A 444 26.04 26.15 -2.50
C PHE A 444 25.71 26.87 -3.79
N TRP A 445 26.53 26.62 -4.80
CA TRP A 445 26.40 27.12 -6.15
C TRP A 445 26.27 25.97 -7.14
N LEU A 446 25.41 26.15 -8.15
CA LEU A 446 25.18 25.20 -9.22
C LEU A 446 25.35 25.88 -10.58
N GLU A 447 26.27 25.34 -11.38
CA GLU A 447 26.37 25.60 -12.81
C GLU A 447 25.43 24.67 -13.56
N SER A 448 24.45 25.27 -14.25
CA SER A 448 23.54 24.55 -15.13
C SER A 448 24.25 24.00 -16.37
N SER A 449 23.59 23.10 -17.11
CA SER A 449 24.13 22.53 -18.34
C SER A 449 24.38 23.54 -19.47
N SER A 450 23.84 24.75 -19.37
CA SER A 450 24.14 25.87 -20.27
C SER A 450 25.37 26.68 -19.86
N GLY A 451 26.02 26.34 -18.74
CA GLY A 451 27.18 27.06 -18.19
C GLY A 451 26.86 28.25 -17.29
N ALA A 452 25.58 28.47 -16.95
CA ALA A 452 25.18 29.56 -16.06
C ALA A 452 25.22 29.13 -14.58
N TRP A 453 25.96 29.88 -13.75
CA TRP A 453 26.00 29.70 -12.29
C TRP A 453 24.82 30.33 -11.58
N SER A 454 24.30 29.64 -10.57
CA SER A 454 23.21 30.11 -9.71
C SER A 454 23.51 29.77 -8.25
N LEU A 455 23.20 30.70 -7.34
CA LEU A 455 23.21 30.45 -5.91
C LEU A 455 21.97 29.62 -5.55
N VAL A 456 22.17 28.39 -5.08
CA VAL A 456 21.08 27.47 -4.76
C VAL A 456 20.83 27.32 -3.25
N GLN A 457 21.80 27.70 -2.42
CA GLN A 457 21.62 27.82 -0.97
C GLN A 457 22.59 28.85 -0.41
N PRO A 458 22.10 29.94 0.21
CA PRO A 458 22.96 30.94 0.87
C PRO A 458 23.65 30.37 2.12
N TYR A 459 24.66 31.08 2.62
CA TYR A 459 25.35 30.72 3.85
C TYR A 459 24.41 30.36 5.00
N SER A 460 24.52 29.12 5.49
CA SER A 460 23.80 28.63 6.66
C SER A 460 24.57 27.50 7.35
N PRO A 461 24.24 27.16 8.61
CA PRO A 461 24.83 25.98 9.27
C PRO A 461 24.51 24.65 8.58
N ASN A 462 23.53 24.63 7.67
CA ASN A 462 23.15 23.43 6.93
C ASN A 462 24.23 23.08 5.91
N ASN A 463 24.94 22.00 6.17
CA ASN A 463 26.02 21.51 5.33
C ASN A 463 25.53 20.59 4.20
N THR A 464 24.22 20.53 3.96
CA THR A 464 23.61 19.73 2.89
C THR A 464 22.72 20.60 2.02
N LEU A 465 22.69 20.27 0.73
CA LEU A 465 21.76 20.77 -0.27
C LEU A 465 21.02 19.58 -0.88
N VAL A 466 19.69 19.66 -0.90
CA VAL A 466 18.85 18.69 -1.62
C VAL A 466 18.45 19.28 -2.97
N TRP A 467 19.09 18.83 -4.04
CA TRP A 467 18.76 19.22 -5.40
C TRP A 467 17.75 18.24 -6.01
N LYS A 468 16.52 18.72 -6.24
CA LYS A 468 15.50 18.00 -7.00
C LYS A 468 15.77 18.21 -8.49
N THR A 469 16.15 17.16 -9.20
CA THR A 469 16.47 17.23 -10.64
C THR A 469 15.21 17.17 -11.52
N SER A 470 14.01 17.23 -10.94
CA SER A 470 12.75 17.29 -11.67
C SER A 470 12.69 18.56 -12.52
N GLY A 471 12.56 18.42 -13.84
CA GLY A 471 12.58 19.54 -14.79
C GLY A 471 13.97 20.02 -15.19
N ALA A 472 15.05 19.45 -14.65
CA ALA A 472 16.41 19.71 -15.11
C ALA A 472 16.69 18.92 -16.41
N SER A 473 17.28 19.57 -17.41
CA SER A 473 17.64 18.91 -18.66
C SER A 473 18.80 17.93 -18.45
N PRO A 474 18.83 16.76 -19.14
CA PRO A 474 20.01 15.91 -19.20
C PRO A 474 21.25 16.71 -19.61
N GLY A 475 22.41 16.39 -19.03
CA GLY A 475 23.65 17.12 -19.29
C GLY A 475 24.61 17.15 -18.12
N SER A 476 25.74 17.84 -18.30
CA SER A 476 26.74 18.06 -17.25
C SER A 476 26.42 19.31 -16.44
N TYR A 477 26.45 19.17 -15.12
CA TYR A 477 26.29 20.22 -14.13
C TYR A 477 27.55 20.31 -13.28
N ARG A 478 27.75 21.42 -12.59
CA ARG A 478 28.88 21.56 -11.66
C ARG A 478 28.44 22.20 -10.35
N PHE A 479 28.81 21.57 -9.24
CA PHE A 479 28.61 22.13 -7.92
C PHE A 479 29.87 22.85 -7.45
N SER A 480 29.68 23.95 -6.72
CA SER A 480 30.72 24.61 -5.93
C SER A 480 30.16 24.88 -4.54
N VAL A 481 30.76 24.25 -3.52
CA VAL A 481 30.32 24.32 -2.13
C VAL A 481 31.35 25.10 -1.33
N TRP A 482 30.94 26.23 -0.78
CA TRP A 482 31.79 27.17 -0.07
C TRP A 482 31.55 27.04 1.42
N ALA A 483 32.60 27.25 2.21
CA ALA A 483 32.51 27.29 3.66
C ALA A 483 33.25 28.50 4.22
N ARG A 484 32.75 29.02 5.34
CA ARG A 484 33.44 29.98 6.19
C ARG A 484 33.02 29.78 7.65
N ASP A 485 33.84 30.22 8.59
CA ASP A 485 33.38 30.31 9.98
C ASP A 485 32.35 31.45 10.09
N ALA A 486 31.31 31.29 10.90
CA ALA A 486 30.27 32.30 11.11
C ALA A 486 30.82 33.63 11.64
N THR A 487 32.00 33.60 12.28
CA THR A 487 32.73 34.79 12.75
C THR A 487 33.74 35.32 11.73
N SER A 488 33.99 34.60 10.63
CA SER A 488 34.87 35.04 9.54
C SER A 488 34.10 35.87 8.51
N SER A 489 34.72 36.93 8.01
CA SER A 489 34.22 37.67 6.85
C SER A 489 34.51 36.98 5.51
N GLY A 490 35.16 35.81 5.51
CA GLY A 490 35.65 35.12 4.31
C GLY A 490 37.00 35.67 3.86
N GLY A 491 38.06 34.86 3.96
CA GLY A 491 39.43 35.26 3.57
C GLY A 491 39.68 35.36 2.05
N SER A 492 38.77 34.83 1.23
CA SER A 492 38.87 34.76 -0.24
C SER A 492 37.59 35.26 -0.91
N GLY A 493 37.69 35.62 -2.20
CA GLY A 493 36.57 36.13 -3.00
C GLY A 493 36.42 37.66 -2.94
N THR A 494 35.32 38.18 -3.48
CA THR A 494 35.00 39.62 -3.49
C THR A 494 33.58 39.83 -2.95
N PRO A 495 33.37 40.73 -1.97
CA PRO A 495 32.03 40.98 -1.42
C PRO A 495 30.98 41.24 -2.51
N PRO A 496 29.78 40.64 -2.41
CA PRO A 496 29.27 39.83 -1.29
C PRO A 496 29.69 38.34 -1.30
N TYR A 497 30.44 37.89 -2.31
CA TYR A 497 30.78 36.48 -2.57
C TYR A 497 32.14 36.11 -1.95
N THR A 498 32.16 35.96 -0.64
CA THR A 498 33.38 35.68 0.14
C THR A 498 33.30 34.34 0.87
N TYR A 499 34.39 33.59 0.87
CA TYR A 499 34.50 32.28 1.52
C TYR A 499 35.87 32.14 2.21
N ASP A 500 36.01 31.20 3.15
CA ASP A 500 37.32 30.82 3.68
C ASP A 500 37.94 29.71 2.82
N THR A 501 37.12 28.74 2.38
CA THR A 501 37.53 27.61 1.55
C THR A 501 36.36 27.07 0.72
N PHE A 502 36.62 26.30 -0.33
CA PHE A 502 35.59 25.71 -1.19
C PHE A 502 36.01 24.35 -1.77
N SER A 503 35.02 23.58 -2.24
CA SER A 503 35.21 22.38 -3.05
C SER A 503 34.23 22.35 -4.21
N ALA A 504 34.66 21.90 -5.39
CA ALA A 504 33.83 21.86 -6.59
C ALA A 504 33.97 20.53 -7.34
N PHE A 505 32.87 20.04 -7.92
CA PHE A 505 32.83 18.78 -8.66
C PHE A 505 31.73 18.77 -9.74
N ASN A 506 31.88 17.92 -10.74
CA ASN A 506 30.91 17.76 -11.83
C ASN A 506 29.85 16.69 -11.49
N TYR A 507 28.64 16.86 -12.04
CA TYR A 507 27.53 15.92 -11.90
C TYR A 507 26.79 15.75 -13.23
N THR A 508 26.52 14.52 -13.65
CA THR A 508 25.88 14.27 -14.95
C THR A 508 24.45 13.76 -14.79
N LEU A 509 23.49 14.39 -15.47
CA LEU A 509 22.14 13.85 -15.62
C LEU A 509 22.00 13.06 -16.92
N THR A 510 21.70 11.76 -16.81
CA THR A 510 21.56 10.84 -17.95
C THR A 510 20.08 10.62 -18.28
N ALA A 511 19.68 10.85 -19.52
CA ALA A 511 18.31 10.59 -19.96
C ALA A 511 17.99 9.07 -19.90
N ALA A 512 16.77 8.73 -19.49
CA ALA A 512 16.21 7.39 -19.65
C ALA A 512 15.50 7.26 -21.01
N SER A 513 15.36 6.03 -21.52
CA SER A 513 14.66 5.76 -22.79
C SER A 513 13.77 4.53 -22.68
N CYS A 514 12.53 4.59 -23.18
CA CYS A 514 11.65 3.41 -23.22
C CYS A 514 12.13 2.40 -24.29
N SER A 515 12.26 1.13 -23.92
CA SER A 515 12.75 0.08 -24.83
C SER A 515 11.68 -0.50 -25.75
N ALA A 516 10.41 -0.48 -25.32
CA ALA A 516 9.31 -1.06 -26.09
C ALA A 516 7.96 -0.45 -25.70
N ILE A 517 6.97 -0.64 -26.58
CA ILE A 517 5.57 -0.23 -26.37
C ILE A 517 4.62 -1.29 -26.92
N SER A 518 3.54 -1.56 -26.19
CA SER A 518 2.34 -2.27 -26.66
C SER A 518 1.17 -1.28 -26.72
N ALA A 519 0.34 -1.35 -27.76
CA ALA A 519 -0.79 -0.43 -27.92
C ALA A 519 -2.01 -1.12 -28.56
N PRO A 520 -2.64 -2.09 -27.86
CA PRO A 520 -3.84 -2.75 -28.36
C PRO A 520 -4.99 -1.77 -28.63
N VAL A 521 -5.75 -2.05 -29.67
CA VAL A 521 -6.96 -1.32 -30.07
C VAL A 521 -8.19 -2.20 -29.82
N SER A 522 -9.27 -1.57 -29.33
CA SER A 522 -10.58 -2.20 -29.12
C SER A 522 -11.67 -1.38 -29.81
N PRO A 523 -12.55 -1.99 -30.62
CA PRO A 523 -12.54 -3.40 -31.05
C PRO A 523 -11.32 -3.76 -31.91
N SER A 524 -10.78 -4.97 -31.82
CA SER A 524 -9.50 -5.35 -32.47
C SER A 524 -9.61 -5.66 -33.97
N ALA A 525 -10.77 -6.10 -34.45
CA ALA A 525 -11.00 -6.51 -35.83
C ALA A 525 -11.38 -5.36 -36.80
N GLY A 526 -11.28 -4.10 -36.35
CA GLY A 526 -11.92 -2.96 -37.00
C GLY A 526 -13.27 -2.63 -36.36
N ALA A 527 -13.91 -1.55 -36.82
CA ALA A 527 -15.20 -1.11 -36.31
C ALA A 527 -16.08 -0.50 -37.42
N ASN A 528 -17.36 -0.36 -37.14
CA ASN A 528 -18.25 0.44 -37.97
C ASN A 528 -18.09 1.93 -37.62
N VAL A 529 -18.37 2.82 -38.57
CA VAL A 529 -18.53 4.26 -38.28
C VAL A 529 -19.60 4.46 -37.19
N ALA A 530 -19.44 5.51 -36.37
CA ALA A 530 -20.23 5.78 -35.15
C ALA A 530 -20.03 4.76 -34.01
N THR A 531 -18.91 4.06 -34.00
CA THR A 531 -18.42 3.27 -32.86
C THR A 531 -17.34 4.04 -32.09
N THR A 532 -17.25 3.84 -30.77
CA THR A 532 -16.11 4.34 -30.00
C THR A 532 -14.94 3.35 -30.08
N VAL A 533 -13.80 3.79 -30.62
CA VAL A 533 -12.56 3.02 -30.72
C VAL A 533 -11.61 3.45 -29.60
N THR A 534 -11.08 2.49 -28.84
CA THR A 534 -10.16 2.78 -27.73
C THR A 534 -8.79 2.14 -27.97
N ILE A 535 -7.73 2.92 -27.79
CA ILE A 535 -6.33 2.46 -27.82
C ILE A 535 -5.73 2.66 -26.42
N THR A 536 -5.17 1.61 -25.83
CA THR A 536 -4.55 1.69 -24.50
C THR A 536 -3.09 1.26 -24.60
N ALA A 537 -2.17 2.21 -24.43
CA ALA A 537 -0.74 1.95 -24.55
C ALA A 537 -0.09 1.50 -23.23
N SER A 538 1.00 0.74 -23.32
CA SER A 538 1.88 0.44 -22.20
C SER A 538 3.34 0.39 -22.69
N ALA A 539 4.23 1.07 -21.98
CA ALA A 539 5.66 1.10 -22.28
C ALA A 539 6.46 0.25 -21.27
N THR A 540 7.62 -0.25 -21.70
CA THR A 540 8.59 -0.93 -20.84
C THR A 540 9.98 -0.33 -21.01
N GLY A 541 10.86 -0.55 -20.01
CA GLY A 541 12.25 -0.09 -20.04
C GLY A 541 12.48 1.37 -19.63
N CYS A 542 11.44 2.08 -19.17
CA CYS A 542 11.54 3.46 -18.69
C CYS A 542 10.68 3.70 -17.43
N PRO A 543 11.10 4.61 -16.54
CA PRO A 543 10.37 4.93 -15.31
C PRO A 543 9.19 5.91 -15.52
N ASN A 544 9.27 6.82 -16.49
CA ASN A 544 8.30 7.91 -16.66
C ASN A 544 7.76 7.98 -18.10
N ALA A 545 7.05 6.95 -18.53
CA ALA A 545 6.53 6.87 -19.90
C ALA A 545 5.45 7.94 -20.20
N LEU A 546 5.65 8.67 -21.29
CA LEU A 546 4.66 9.54 -21.92
C LEU A 546 4.24 8.93 -23.26
N TYR A 547 2.98 9.15 -23.65
CA TYR A 547 2.38 8.59 -24.86
C TYR A 547 1.79 9.68 -25.75
N ALA A 548 2.10 9.63 -27.04
CA ALA A 548 1.50 10.43 -28.10
C ALA A 548 0.86 9.52 -29.16
N LEU A 549 -0.20 10.00 -29.80
CA LEU A 549 -0.89 9.26 -30.86
C LEU A 549 -0.99 10.10 -32.13
N TYR A 550 -0.55 9.50 -33.23
CA TYR A 550 -0.77 10.00 -34.57
C TYR A 550 -1.79 9.13 -35.31
N ARG A 551 -2.61 9.77 -36.12
CA ARG A 551 -3.63 9.13 -36.97
C ARG A 551 -3.48 9.61 -38.41
N LEU A 552 -3.49 8.67 -39.34
CA LEU A 552 -3.57 8.89 -40.78
C LEU A 552 -4.94 8.42 -41.28
N PRO A 553 -5.84 9.33 -41.68
CA PRO A 553 -7.10 8.98 -42.32
C PRO A 553 -6.91 8.40 -43.74
N PRO A 554 -7.94 7.74 -44.30
CA PRO A 554 -7.93 7.31 -45.70
C PRO A 554 -7.64 8.51 -46.63
N ASN A 555 -6.60 8.40 -47.47
CA ASN A 555 -6.14 9.47 -48.37
C ASN A 555 -5.79 10.80 -47.68
N GLY A 556 -5.57 10.80 -46.37
CA GLY A 556 -5.24 11.97 -45.59
C GLY A 556 -3.74 12.15 -45.38
N THR A 557 -3.39 13.06 -44.48
CA THR A 557 -2.04 13.24 -43.96
C THR A 557 -1.99 12.85 -42.49
N TRP A 558 -0.78 12.55 -41.99
CA TRP A 558 -0.59 12.24 -40.58
C TRP A 558 -0.94 13.47 -39.73
N SER A 559 -1.73 13.26 -38.69
CA SER A 559 -2.11 14.29 -37.73
C SER A 559 -1.87 13.79 -36.30
N LEU A 560 -1.39 14.68 -35.43
CA LEU A 560 -1.28 14.42 -34.00
C LEU A 560 -2.68 14.52 -33.38
N VAL A 561 -3.23 13.40 -32.91
CA VAL A 561 -4.56 13.35 -32.26
C VAL A 561 -4.47 13.37 -30.75
N LYS A 562 -3.30 13.08 -30.18
CA LYS A 562 -3.02 13.20 -28.75
C LYS A 562 -1.55 13.54 -28.54
N ALA A 563 -1.29 14.70 -27.94
CA ALA A 563 0.05 15.10 -27.53
C ALA A 563 0.57 14.21 -26.39
N TYR A 564 1.89 14.25 -26.15
CA TYR A 564 2.53 13.47 -25.08
C TYR A 564 1.86 13.71 -23.73
N SER A 565 1.42 12.62 -23.08
CA SER A 565 0.84 12.65 -21.73
C SER A 565 1.09 11.33 -21.01
N SER A 566 1.00 11.32 -19.68
CA SER A 566 1.11 10.11 -18.86
C SER A 566 -0.14 9.22 -18.92
N ASN A 567 -1.27 9.73 -19.43
CA ASN A 567 -2.46 8.91 -19.63
C ASN A 567 -2.22 7.94 -20.82
N PRO A 568 -2.28 6.61 -20.62
CA PRO A 568 -2.04 5.64 -21.69
C PRO A 568 -3.23 5.47 -22.65
N ALA A 569 -4.44 5.90 -22.28
CA ALA A 569 -5.66 5.62 -23.02
C ALA A 569 -6.03 6.74 -24.00
N PHE A 570 -6.52 6.36 -25.18
CA PHE A 570 -7.09 7.23 -26.20
C PHE A 570 -8.44 6.68 -26.65
N SER A 571 -9.46 7.52 -26.63
CA SER A 571 -10.80 7.17 -27.09
C SER A 571 -11.18 8.04 -28.28
N TRP A 572 -11.65 7.41 -29.35
CA TRP A 572 -12.07 8.06 -30.59
C TRP A 572 -13.51 7.69 -30.90
N ASP A 573 -14.40 8.69 -30.79
CA ASP A 573 -15.72 8.63 -31.39
C ASP A 573 -15.60 8.76 -32.91
N THR A 574 -15.96 7.70 -33.63
CA THR A 574 -15.86 7.64 -35.09
C THR A 574 -17.08 8.26 -35.79
N THR A 575 -18.01 8.88 -35.07
CA THR A 575 -19.16 9.57 -35.67
C THR A 575 -18.68 10.67 -36.63
N GLY A 576 -19.14 10.59 -37.90
CA GLY A 576 -18.74 11.52 -38.96
C GLY A 576 -17.36 11.26 -39.58
N ALA A 577 -16.64 10.20 -39.16
CA ALA A 577 -15.41 9.79 -39.81
C ALA A 577 -15.69 9.12 -41.16
N ALA A 578 -14.80 9.34 -42.14
CA ALA A 578 -14.88 8.64 -43.42
C ALA A 578 -14.62 7.14 -43.22
N ALA A 579 -15.39 6.29 -43.90
CA ALA A 579 -15.09 4.86 -43.98
C ALA A 579 -13.77 4.61 -44.74
N GLY A 580 -13.07 3.53 -44.40
CA GLY A 580 -11.81 3.14 -45.04
C GLY A 580 -10.71 2.77 -44.06
N MET A 581 -9.49 2.63 -44.58
CA MET A 581 -8.31 2.23 -43.80
C MET A 581 -7.63 3.45 -43.15
N TYR A 582 -7.62 3.46 -41.83
CA TYR A 582 -6.81 4.37 -41.02
C TYR A 582 -5.48 3.70 -40.67
N ARG A 583 -4.46 4.50 -40.40
CA ARG A 583 -3.22 4.02 -39.77
C ARG A 583 -2.96 4.78 -38.49
N PHE A 584 -2.66 4.05 -37.42
CA PHE A 584 -2.24 4.62 -36.14
C PHE A 584 -0.74 4.48 -35.97
N SER A 585 -0.13 5.45 -35.30
CA SER A 585 1.22 5.36 -34.78
C SER A 585 1.23 5.90 -33.35
N VAL A 586 1.44 5.01 -32.40
CA VAL A 586 1.50 5.32 -30.97
C VAL A 586 2.96 5.41 -30.58
N TRP A 587 3.38 6.58 -30.14
CA TRP A 587 4.77 6.85 -29.76
C TRP A 587 4.86 6.88 -28.24
N THR A 588 5.93 6.32 -27.70
CA THR A 588 6.29 6.51 -26.30
C THR A 588 7.67 7.11 -26.17
N ARG A 589 7.89 7.86 -25.09
CA ARG A 589 9.20 8.27 -24.64
C ARG A 589 9.19 8.44 -23.13
N ASP A 590 10.34 8.31 -22.50
CA ASP A 590 10.50 8.76 -21.12
C ASP A 590 10.40 10.29 -21.05
N ALA A 591 9.84 10.82 -19.98
CA ALA A 591 9.74 12.26 -19.76
C ALA A 591 11.11 12.98 -19.78
N SER A 592 12.20 12.27 -19.51
CA SER A 592 13.58 12.80 -19.58
C SER A 592 14.22 12.69 -20.97
N SER A 593 13.62 11.96 -21.91
CA SER A 593 14.17 11.79 -23.25
C SER A 593 13.96 13.03 -24.12
N ALA A 594 15.03 13.47 -24.79
CA ALA A 594 14.98 14.53 -25.79
C ALA A 594 14.59 14.02 -27.19
N ALA A 595 14.46 12.69 -27.36
CA ALA A 595 14.07 12.11 -28.64
C ALA A 595 12.61 12.44 -28.99
N SER A 596 12.32 12.45 -30.29
CA SER A 596 10.94 12.57 -30.78
C SER A 596 10.07 11.41 -30.29
N TYR A 597 10.63 10.21 -30.17
CA TYR A 597 10.10 9.03 -29.48
C TYR A 597 11.28 8.10 -29.11
N ASP A 598 11.10 7.26 -28.10
CA ASP A 598 12.06 6.19 -27.76
C ASP A 598 11.66 4.86 -28.41
N ALA A 599 10.35 4.56 -28.39
CA ALA A 599 9.77 3.40 -29.06
C ALA A 599 8.40 3.77 -29.66
N PHE A 600 7.94 3.02 -30.66
CA PHE A 600 6.62 3.23 -31.26
C PHE A 600 5.95 1.91 -31.66
N SER A 601 4.63 1.92 -31.75
CA SER A 601 3.82 0.86 -32.35
C SER A 601 2.95 1.47 -33.45
N ALA A 602 2.84 0.80 -34.60
CA ALA A 602 2.03 1.28 -35.70
C ALA A 602 1.27 0.14 -36.39
N TYR A 603 0.01 0.38 -36.70
CA TYR A 603 -0.88 -0.62 -37.30
C TYR A 603 -2.01 0.04 -38.09
N ASN A 604 -2.62 -0.73 -39.00
CA ASN A 604 -3.79 -0.31 -39.77
C ASN A 604 -5.06 -0.63 -38.98
N TYR A 605 -6.11 0.16 -39.19
CA TYR A 605 -7.43 0.00 -38.59
C TYR A 605 -8.52 0.38 -39.57
N THR A 606 -9.45 -0.53 -39.85
CA THR A 606 -10.49 -0.29 -40.87
C THR A 606 -11.79 0.15 -40.23
N LEU A 607 -12.36 1.24 -40.74
CA LEU A 607 -13.75 1.62 -40.48
C LEU A 607 -14.64 1.21 -41.65
N ALA A 608 -15.69 0.45 -41.35
CA ALA A 608 -16.70 0.07 -42.32
C ALA A 608 -17.90 1.03 -42.31
N SER A 609 -18.44 1.33 -43.49
CA SER A 609 -19.70 2.07 -43.65
C SER A 609 -20.89 1.18 -43.33
N VAL A 610 -21.95 1.75 -42.76
CA VAL A 610 -23.20 1.05 -42.49
C VAL A 610 -24.31 1.71 -43.32
N PRO A 611 -24.64 1.18 -44.52
CA PRO A 611 -25.61 1.80 -45.42
C PRO A 611 -27.03 1.76 -44.85
N CYS A 612 -27.85 2.75 -45.18
CA CYS A 612 -29.26 2.75 -44.77
C CYS A 612 -30.02 1.60 -45.45
N THR A 613 -30.78 0.82 -44.68
CA THR A 613 -31.49 -0.36 -45.19
C THR A 613 -32.96 -0.13 -45.44
N SER A 614 -33.54 0.95 -44.90
CA SER A 614 -34.95 1.28 -45.06
C SER A 614 -35.20 2.77 -45.13
N MET A 615 -36.33 3.15 -45.75
CA MET A 615 -36.70 4.54 -45.98
C MET A 615 -38.22 4.70 -46.05
N SER A 616 -38.79 5.60 -45.25
CA SER A 616 -40.23 5.95 -45.27
C SER A 616 -40.47 7.46 -45.33
N SER A 617 -41.36 7.90 -46.21
CA SER A 617 -41.68 9.32 -46.42
C SER A 617 -43.18 9.59 -46.30
N SER A 618 -43.52 10.74 -45.73
CA SER A 618 -44.90 11.24 -45.58
C SER A 618 -44.97 12.73 -45.89
N ALA A 619 -46.17 13.24 -46.21
CA ALA A 619 -46.40 14.65 -46.47
C ALA A 619 -47.58 15.17 -45.64
N SER A 620 -47.49 16.40 -45.18
CA SER A 620 -48.55 17.12 -44.46
C SER A 620 -48.77 18.50 -45.08
N PRO A 621 -49.99 18.84 -45.55
CA PRO A 621 -51.20 17.99 -45.62
C PRO A 621 -51.02 16.75 -46.51
N ALA A 622 -51.82 15.69 -46.28
CA ALA A 622 -51.65 14.41 -46.98
C ALA A 622 -52.24 14.42 -48.41
N THR A 623 -51.43 13.94 -49.37
CA THR A 623 -51.71 13.55 -50.77
C THR A 623 -52.37 14.55 -51.73
N THR A 624 -53.14 15.53 -51.26
CA THR A 624 -53.80 16.55 -52.10
C THR A 624 -53.92 17.88 -51.38
N THR A 625 -53.59 18.99 -52.03
CA THR A 625 -53.86 20.33 -51.52
C THR A 625 -54.04 21.35 -52.64
N SER A 626 -54.60 22.52 -52.33
CA SER A 626 -54.71 23.62 -53.29
C SER A 626 -53.36 24.32 -53.48
N ALA A 627 -53.06 24.75 -54.71
CA ALA A 627 -51.86 25.55 -54.98
C ALA A 627 -51.80 26.80 -54.07
N GLY A 628 -50.62 27.09 -53.52
CA GLY A 628 -50.40 28.14 -52.50
C GLY A 628 -50.41 27.63 -51.05
N THR A 629 -50.63 26.34 -50.82
CA THR A 629 -50.49 25.71 -49.50
C THR A 629 -49.06 25.21 -49.28
N SER A 630 -48.46 25.50 -48.13
CA SER A 630 -47.15 24.96 -47.78
C SER A 630 -47.26 23.48 -47.40
N VAL A 631 -46.48 22.61 -48.05
CA VAL A 631 -46.47 21.16 -47.81
C VAL A 631 -45.17 20.78 -47.13
N THR A 632 -45.24 20.09 -45.99
CA THR A 632 -44.04 19.56 -45.32
C THR A 632 -43.90 18.07 -45.61
N VAL A 633 -42.83 17.69 -46.30
CA VAL A 633 -42.42 16.30 -46.51
C VAL A 633 -41.51 15.88 -45.35
N THR A 634 -41.86 14.83 -44.63
CA THR A 634 -41.07 14.28 -43.50
C THR A 634 -40.60 12.87 -43.84
N VAL A 635 -39.36 12.56 -43.50
CA VAL A 635 -38.67 11.34 -43.92
C VAL A 635 -38.01 10.66 -42.71
N ASN A 636 -37.94 9.33 -42.73
CA ASN A 636 -37.22 8.54 -41.74
C ASN A 636 -36.47 7.39 -42.44
N ALA A 637 -35.17 7.28 -42.15
CA ALA A 637 -34.32 6.21 -42.67
C ALA A 637 -33.88 5.32 -41.50
N GLY A 638 -33.86 4.01 -41.72
CA GLY A 638 -33.46 3.02 -40.74
C GLY A 638 -32.23 2.23 -41.17
N GLY A 639 -31.56 1.61 -40.20
CA GLY A 639 -30.44 0.70 -40.42
C GLY A 639 -29.08 1.35 -40.65
N CYS A 640 -28.99 2.68 -40.57
CA CYS A 640 -27.75 3.45 -40.66
C CYS A 640 -27.58 4.40 -39.46
N PRO A 641 -26.34 4.67 -39.03
CA PRO A 641 -26.07 5.54 -37.88
C PRO A 641 -26.20 7.04 -38.17
N ILE A 642 -25.92 7.49 -39.40
CA ILE A 642 -25.86 8.92 -39.76
C ILE A 642 -26.59 9.16 -41.09
N ALA A 643 -27.92 9.11 -41.07
CA ALA A 643 -28.75 9.30 -42.26
C ALA A 643 -28.66 10.75 -42.82
N GLN A 644 -28.45 10.84 -44.14
CA GLN A 644 -28.61 12.06 -44.93
C GLN A 644 -29.71 11.85 -45.98
N TYR A 645 -30.43 12.92 -46.30
CA TYR A 645 -31.60 12.90 -47.17
C TYR A 645 -31.47 13.88 -48.34
N GLU A 646 -31.80 13.41 -49.54
CA GLU A 646 -31.88 14.19 -50.78
C GLU A 646 -33.30 14.10 -51.35
N PHE A 647 -33.84 15.22 -51.83
CA PHE A 647 -35.23 15.35 -52.25
C PHE A 647 -35.30 15.71 -53.73
N TRP A 648 -35.98 14.87 -54.49
CA TRP A 648 -36.27 15.08 -55.90
C TRP A 648 -37.78 15.23 -56.13
N LEU A 649 -38.14 16.15 -57.02
CA LEU A 649 -39.52 16.43 -57.40
C LEU A 649 -39.69 16.28 -58.92
N LEU A 650 -40.58 15.39 -59.33
CA LEU A 650 -41.04 15.27 -60.71
C LEU A 650 -42.20 16.24 -60.92
N LEU A 651 -42.00 17.18 -61.83
CA LEU A 651 -43.01 18.16 -62.23
C LEU A 651 -44.06 17.51 -63.17
N PRO A 652 -45.26 18.09 -63.31
CA PRO A 652 -46.31 17.58 -64.21
C PRO A 652 -45.89 17.48 -65.68
N ASN A 653 -44.86 18.23 -66.10
CA ASN A 653 -44.28 18.17 -67.44
C ASN A 653 -43.32 16.97 -67.64
N GLY A 654 -43.16 16.11 -66.64
CA GLY A 654 -42.29 14.93 -66.69
C GLY A 654 -40.81 15.22 -66.38
N MET A 655 -40.44 16.43 -65.98
CA MET A 655 -39.05 16.79 -65.65
C MET A 655 -38.75 16.62 -64.16
N TRP A 656 -37.68 15.89 -63.84
CA TRP A 656 -37.15 15.81 -62.48
C TRP A 656 -36.35 17.06 -62.13
N THR A 657 -36.57 17.57 -60.92
CA THR A 657 -35.85 18.71 -60.34
C THR A 657 -35.32 18.35 -58.97
N LEU A 658 -34.10 18.78 -58.67
CA LEU A 658 -33.51 18.63 -57.34
C LEU A 658 -34.13 19.68 -56.42
N ALA A 659 -34.97 19.25 -55.48
CA ALA A 659 -35.58 20.14 -54.50
C ALA A 659 -34.60 20.48 -53.37
N ARG A 660 -33.76 19.51 -52.97
CA ARG A 660 -32.67 19.72 -52.02
C ARG A 660 -31.65 18.60 -52.09
N GLY A 661 -30.36 18.94 -52.14
CA GLY A 661 -29.27 17.97 -52.03
C GLY A 661 -29.18 17.28 -50.67
N TYR A 662 -28.32 16.25 -50.57
CA TYR A 662 -28.10 15.52 -49.31
C TYR A 662 -27.81 16.42 -48.11
N SER A 663 -28.60 16.25 -47.05
CA SER A 663 -28.42 16.93 -45.76
C SER A 663 -28.98 16.08 -44.62
N ALA A 664 -28.58 16.35 -43.37
CA ALA A 664 -29.14 15.66 -42.20
C ALA A 664 -30.60 16.03 -41.88
N SER A 665 -31.19 16.99 -42.61
CA SER A 665 -32.56 17.44 -42.35
C SER A 665 -33.58 16.40 -42.81
N ALA A 666 -34.31 15.84 -41.86
CA ALA A 666 -35.35 14.82 -42.08
C ALA A 666 -36.71 15.40 -42.54
N SER A 667 -36.74 16.66 -42.97
CA SER A 667 -37.94 17.28 -43.52
C SER A 667 -37.62 18.31 -44.60
N LEU A 668 -38.52 18.50 -45.55
CA LEU A 668 -38.48 19.54 -46.60
C LEU A 668 -39.83 20.27 -46.60
N THR A 669 -39.77 21.61 -46.48
CA THR A 669 -40.94 22.46 -46.72
C THR A 669 -40.98 22.83 -48.20
N TRP A 670 -42.04 22.43 -48.88
CA TRP A 670 -42.32 22.71 -50.28
C TRP A 670 -43.37 23.82 -50.37
N ASP A 671 -42.97 24.99 -50.87
CA ASP A 671 -43.88 26.09 -51.18
C ASP A 671 -44.53 25.84 -52.55
N THR A 672 -45.86 25.75 -52.56
CA THR A 672 -46.64 25.48 -53.78
C THR A 672 -47.19 26.76 -54.42
N THR A 673 -46.81 27.94 -53.90
CA THR A 673 -47.24 29.23 -54.44
C THR A 673 -46.75 29.41 -55.88
N GLY A 674 -47.68 29.60 -56.82
CA GLY A 674 -47.39 29.76 -58.25
C GLY A 674 -47.12 28.46 -59.01
N MET A 675 -47.30 27.29 -58.39
CA MET A 675 -47.18 25.98 -59.05
C MET A 675 -48.45 25.63 -59.83
N ALA A 676 -48.31 24.95 -60.96
CA ALA A 676 -49.47 24.51 -61.77
C ALA A 676 -50.24 23.35 -61.10
N PRO A 677 -51.57 23.30 -61.19
CA PRO A 677 -52.35 22.13 -60.80
C PRO A 677 -51.90 20.88 -61.56
N GLY A 678 -51.91 19.72 -60.90
CA GLY A 678 -51.48 18.46 -61.51
C GLY A 678 -50.81 17.49 -60.53
N SER A 679 -50.34 16.36 -61.09
CA SER A 679 -49.66 15.30 -60.33
C SER A 679 -48.16 15.57 -60.26
N TYR A 680 -47.64 15.67 -59.05
CA TYR A 680 -46.22 15.74 -58.74
C TYR A 680 -45.77 14.43 -58.11
N ARG A 681 -44.51 14.04 -58.28
CA ARG A 681 -43.94 12.86 -57.61
C ARG A 681 -42.69 13.22 -56.82
N PHE A 682 -42.69 12.91 -55.54
CA PHE A 682 -41.48 12.97 -54.72
C PHE A 682 -40.71 11.66 -54.85
N SER A 683 -39.38 11.77 -54.94
CA SER A 683 -38.44 10.69 -54.74
C SER A 683 -37.42 11.17 -53.71
N VAL A 684 -37.46 10.59 -52.52
CA VAL A 684 -36.57 10.97 -51.42
C VAL A 684 -35.58 9.86 -51.19
N TRP A 685 -34.31 10.20 -51.27
CA TRP A 685 -33.20 9.28 -51.15
C TRP A 685 -32.56 9.43 -49.79
N ALA A 686 -32.19 8.31 -49.19
CA ALA A 686 -31.43 8.25 -47.96
C ALA A 686 -30.10 7.54 -48.21
N ARG A 687 -29.04 8.05 -47.59
CA ARG A 687 -27.76 7.37 -47.48
C ARG A 687 -27.13 7.66 -46.14
N ASP A 688 -26.29 6.77 -45.66
CA ASP A 688 -25.43 7.08 -44.53
C ASP A 688 -24.35 8.08 -44.98
N ALA A 689 -23.99 9.03 -44.11
CA ALA A 689 -22.94 10.01 -44.41
C ALA A 689 -21.57 9.37 -44.74
N SER A 690 -21.31 8.16 -44.25
CA SER A 690 -20.10 7.38 -44.54
C SER A 690 -20.22 6.46 -45.76
N SER A 691 -21.43 6.30 -46.30
CA SER A 691 -21.70 5.47 -47.48
C SER A 691 -21.57 6.27 -48.77
N ALA A 692 -20.97 5.67 -49.80
CA ALA A 692 -20.99 6.20 -51.16
C ALA A 692 -22.34 5.97 -51.87
N GLY A 693 -23.29 5.28 -51.23
CA GLY A 693 -24.54 4.82 -51.82
C GLY A 693 -24.42 3.41 -52.39
N THR A 694 -25.28 2.48 -51.96
CA THR A 694 -25.31 1.10 -52.49
C THR A 694 -26.10 0.94 -53.79
N GLY A 695 -26.86 1.95 -54.19
CA GLY A 695 -27.67 1.99 -55.41
C GLY A 695 -27.52 3.28 -56.22
N GLY A 696 -27.93 3.25 -57.48
CA GLY A 696 -27.79 4.36 -58.43
C GLY A 696 -26.44 4.41 -59.17
N THR A 697 -26.16 5.52 -59.85
CA THR A 697 -24.90 5.76 -60.58
C THR A 697 -24.38 7.15 -60.28
N ALA A 698 -23.09 7.27 -59.93
CA ALA A 698 -22.48 8.55 -59.61
C ALA A 698 -22.74 9.61 -60.71
N PRO A 699 -23.11 10.86 -60.33
CA PRO A 699 -23.15 11.41 -58.97
C PRO A 699 -24.44 11.10 -58.17
N TYR A 700 -25.39 10.37 -58.74
CA TYR A 700 -26.72 10.11 -58.19
C TYR A 700 -26.82 8.75 -57.50
N THR A 701 -26.32 8.67 -56.26
CA THR A 701 -26.29 7.44 -55.48
C THR A 701 -27.13 7.55 -54.21
N TYR A 702 -27.64 6.42 -53.74
CA TYR A 702 -28.46 6.30 -52.51
C TYR A 702 -28.28 4.92 -51.88
N ASP A 703 -28.55 4.78 -50.58
CA ASP A 703 -28.61 3.46 -49.93
C ASP A 703 -30.04 2.90 -49.96
N ALA A 704 -31.02 3.75 -49.64
CA ALA A 704 -32.45 3.45 -49.69
C ALA A 704 -33.23 4.64 -50.25
N PHE A 705 -34.42 4.42 -50.79
CA PHE A 705 -35.28 5.51 -51.26
C PHE A 705 -36.75 5.23 -50.99
N SER A 706 -37.55 6.29 -50.93
CA SER A 706 -39.02 6.22 -50.91
C SER A 706 -39.58 7.21 -51.91
N ALA A 707 -40.69 6.86 -52.57
CA ALA A 707 -41.31 7.72 -53.56
C ALA A 707 -42.84 7.68 -53.43
N PHE A 708 -43.48 8.84 -53.56
CA PHE A 708 -44.93 8.98 -53.47
C PHE A 708 -45.45 10.08 -54.39
N GLN A 709 -46.72 9.98 -54.76
CA GLN A 709 -47.41 10.98 -55.57
C GLN A 709 -48.06 12.05 -54.69
N TYR A 710 -48.16 13.27 -55.20
CA TYR A 710 -48.83 14.39 -54.55
C TYR A 710 -49.56 15.23 -55.59
N THR A 711 -50.84 15.52 -55.37
CA THR A 711 -51.68 16.23 -56.35
C THR A 711 -51.97 17.65 -55.87
N LEU A 712 -51.74 18.64 -56.73
CA LEU A 712 -52.19 20.02 -56.51
C LEU A 712 -53.51 20.25 -57.26
N SER A 713 -54.55 20.69 -56.54
CA SER A 713 -55.86 21.04 -57.09
C SER A 713 -56.03 22.52 -57.41
#